data_AF-A0A4P6HT78-F1
#
_entry.id   AF-A0A4P6HT78-F1
#
_cell.length_a   1.000
_cell.length_b   1.000
_cell.length_c   1.000
_cell.angle_alpha   90.00
_cell.angle_beta   90.00
_cell.angle_gamma   90.00
#
_symmetry.space_group_name_H-M   'P 1'
#
loop_
_entity.id
_entity.type
_entity.pdbx_description
1 polymer ?
#
loop_
_entity_poly.entity_id
_entity_poly.type
_entity_poly.pdbx_seq_one_letter_code
_entity_poly.pdbx_strand_id
1 'polypeptide(L)'
;MSDALPNDPLFPLQWHLLNTGQSGGTPGIDLNVVRVWEDYDGSGVVVGVIDDGTETDHPDLAANEDPALGFDFLRPDNRGLPVSKEDMHGTSVSGVIGAVADNGLGGTGVAPGATLGIVHLTLGEPPESISDEALTAESAAIFSYAQEYFDVVNNSWGDSGYVANTPNVQAAIENAVQYGRDGLGTVVVFSAGNNRNISGDSNTDATKRSPFVIAVAAVNHDGVPTFYSSPGTNVLVAAPSDDRIDGNWVCGVVTTDRMGYEGYNTAPSPEGDYAYDFGGTSAAAPEVTGVVALMLEANPDLGYRDVQDILALTARNVDPEGNWAINGATNWNGGGMHVSRDVGYGLVDALAAVRLSETWEGQNTYANLATAESSVEVGQTIPDGQGYVTSSIAVIEDIDVERVVVSFDMEHESSSDLRILLVSPSGTESLLLDQAWPTKNAAWPVDMSLSSTFHLGENSKGTWTLYVADAQGNNLTGTLNSWKIDFYGKEASDDSLYVYTNEYSGMAASDPARTILLDTSGDDVVNVAAVSSGSVVNLTPGTLGLVDGTPLVLAAGTAVETVYAGDGDDGLVGDVADNYLFGGRGNDILMGGLGDDVLDGGQKGVDTAVYTGSRLDYQLVRQDDAVTVSGPEGTDLLRNIDVLSFADGIYAVSALYAPGFAGATGILAS
;
A
#
# COMPACT_ATOMS: atom_id res chain seq x y z
N MET A 1 14.03 22.48 4.10
CA MET A 1 13.09 23.11 3.16
C MET A 1 11.91 23.64 3.99
N SER A 2 10.84 24.21 3.45
CA SER A 2 9.83 24.89 4.27
C SER A 2 8.89 23.89 4.96
N ASP A 3 9.03 23.75 6.28
CA ASP A 3 8.11 23.06 7.22
C ASP A 3 6.72 23.73 7.32
N ALA A 4 6.19 24.29 6.23
CA ALA A 4 4.94 25.02 6.27
C ALA A 4 3.77 24.03 6.27
N LEU A 5 3.25 23.75 7.46
CA LEU A 5 2.00 23.03 7.64
C LEU A 5 0.85 23.78 6.94
N PRO A 6 -0.18 23.07 6.46
CA PRO A 6 -1.38 23.68 5.88
C PRO A 6 -1.96 24.77 6.79
N ASN A 7 -2.40 25.88 6.20
CA ASN A 7 -2.92 27.02 6.95
C ASN A 7 -4.38 26.85 7.43
N ASP A 8 -4.98 25.69 7.15
CA ASP A 8 -6.37 25.35 7.39
C ASP A 8 -6.68 25.25 8.90
N PRO A 9 -7.77 25.89 9.37
CA PRO A 9 -8.05 26.06 10.79
C PRO A 9 -8.31 24.75 11.55
N LEU A 10 -8.73 23.68 10.88
CA LEU A 10 -8.99 22.37 11.48
C LEU A 10 -7.82 21.40 11.34
N PHE A 11 -6.78 21.71 10.56
CA PHE A 11 -5.59 20.86 10.44
C PHE A 11 -4.96 20.49 11.79
N PRO A 12 -4.85 21.38 12.80
CA PRO A 12 -4.35 21.00 14.14
C PRO A 12 -5.17 19.93 14.87
N LEU A 13 -6.39 19.62 14.40
CA LEU A 13 -7.25 18.55 14.92
C LEU A 13 -7.13 17.24 14.11
N GLN A 14 -6.57 17.30 12.89
CA GLN A 14 -6.39 16.16 11.99
C GLN A 14 -5.19 15.30 12.40
N TRP A 15 -5.32 14.62 13.53
CA TRP A 15 -4.28 13.74 14.06
C TRP A 15 -3.90 12.59 13.15
N HIS A 16 -4.81 12.13 12.30
CA HIS A 16 -4.53 11.12 11.29
C HIS A 16 -3.47 11.59 10.27
N LEU A 17 -3.32 12.90 10.04
CA LEU A 17 -2.29 13.46 9.14
C LEU A 17 -1.00 13.85 9.88
N LEU A 18 -1.13 14.35 11.12
CA LEU A 18 -0.01 14.71 11.97
C LEU A 18 -0.38 14.57 13.46
N ASN A 19 0.02 13.47 14.09
CA ASN A 19 -0.25 13.20 15.48
C ASN A 19 0.88 13.75 16.36
N THR A 20 0.59 14.84 17.07
CA THR A 20 1.50 15.47 18.05
C THR A 20 1.15 15.11 19.49
N GLY A 21 0.25 14.14 19.70
CA GLY A 21 -0.32 13.76 20.99
C GLY A 21 -1.62 14.47 21.33
N GLN A 22 -2.29 15.09 20.35
CA GLN A 22 -3.62 15.66 20.55
C GLN A 22 -4.63 14.59 21.01
N SER A 23 -5.57 15.02 21.84
CA SER A 23 -6.58 14.14 22.47
C SER A 23 -6.03 12.99 23.31
N GLY A 24 -4.71 12.99 23.61
CA GLY A 24 -4.07 11.96 24.43
C GLY A 24 -3.49 10.78 23.65
N GLY A 25 -3.44 10.86 22.31
CA GLY A 25 -2.86 9.82 21.47
C GLY A 25 -1.32 9.78 21.53
N THR A 26 -0.75 8.79 20.86
CA THR A 26 0.70 8.58 20.79
C THR A 26 1.29 9.31 19.59
N PRO A 27 2.24 10.26 19.78
CA PRO A 27 2.84 11.00 18.67
C PRO A 27 3.49 10.10 17.61
N GLY A 28 3.30 10.44 16.33
CA GLY A 28 3.82 9.67 15.18
C GLY A 28 2.93 8.48 14.75
N ILE A 29 1.85 8.21 15.48
CA ILE A 29 0.76 7.33 15.03
C ILE A 29 -0.20 8.17 14.16
N ASP A 30 0.18 8.33 12.90
CA ASP A 30 -0.49 9.07 11.83
C ASP A 30 -0.06 8.50 10.48
N LEU A 31 -0.52 9.05 9.36
CA LEU A 31 -0.16 8.59 8.00
C LEU A 31 1.28 8.93 7.58
N ASN A 32 2.02 9.75 8.34
CA ASN A 32 3.33 10.28 7.92
C ASN A 32 3.30 11.02 6.57
N VAL A 33 2.24 11.79 6.30
CA VAL A 33 2.00 12.40 4.96
C VAL A 33 2.60 13.80 4.80
N VAL A 34 2.82 14.55 5.87
CA VAL A 34 3.17 15.99 5.80
C VAL A 34 4.41 16.27 4.95
N ARG A 35 5.43 15.40 5.00
CA ARG A 35 6.66 15.56 4.22
C ARG A 35 6.48 15.23 2.74
N VAL A 36 5.44 14.48 2.39
CA VAL A 36 5.11 14.14 0.99
C VAL A 36 4.64 15.38 0.24
N TRP A 37 3.85 16.25 0.88
CA TRP A 37 3.31 17.47 0.27
C TRP A 37 4.35 18.52 -0.14
N GLU A 38 5.62 18.34 0.22
CA GLU A 38 6.70 19.15 -0.35
C GLU A 38 6.95 18.84 -1.84
N ASP A 39 6.54 17.65 -2.29
CA ASP A 39 6.83 17.10 -3.61
C ASP A 39 5.57 16.69 -4.37
N TYR A 40 4.59 16.09 -3.69
CA TYR A 40 3.39 15.49 -4.26
C TYR A 40 2.17 15.80 -3.41
N ASP A 41 1.09 16.25 -4.04
CA ASP A 41 -0.19 16.56 -3.40
C ASP A 41 -1.38 15.77 -3.99
N GLY A 42 -1.12 14.86 -4.94
CA GLY A 42 -2.09 14.08 -5.68
C GLY A 42 -2.42 14.67 -7.06
N SER A 43 -1.77 15.78 -7.44
CA SER A 43 -2.03 16.47 -8.70
C SER A 43 -1.91 15.54 -9.92
N GLY A 44 -2.91 15.62 -10.80
CA GLY A 44 -2.94 14.83 -12.04
C GLY A 44 -3.51 13.42 -11.89
N VAL A 45 -3.83 12.98 -10.67
CA VAL A 45 -4.51 11.71 -10.41
C VAL A 45 -6.01 11.94 -10.26
N VAL A 46 -6.81 11.08 -10.89
CA VAL A 46 -8.28 11.13 -10.85
C VAL A 46 -8.83 10.04 -9.92
N VAL A 47 -9.44 10.47 -8.82
CA VAL A 47 -9.99 9.60 -7.77
C VAL A 47 -11.50 9.51 -7.89
N GLY A 48 -12.02 8.28 -8.00
CA GLY A 48 -13.46 8.02 -7.95
C GLY A 48 -13.96 7.75 -6.53
N VAL A 49 -14.92 8.53 -6.05
CA VAL A 49 -15.61 8.29 -4.78
C VAL A 49 -16.94 7.61 -5.07
N ILE A 50 -17.02 6.30 -4.77
CA ILE A 50 -18.23 5.50 -4.97
C ILE A 50 -18.95 5.36 -3.62
N ASP A 51 -19.95 6.20 -3.39
CA ASP A 51 -20.63 6.32 -2.09
C ASP A 51 -22.05 6.89 -2.22
N ASP A 52 -22.73 7.23 -1.13
CA ASP A 52 -24.09 7.80 -1.11
C ASP A 52 -24.20 9.23 -1.67
N GLY A 53 -23.13 9.75 -2.29
CA GLY A 53 -23.05 11.05 -2.93
C GLY A 53 -22.21 12.06 -2.15
N THR A 54 -21.75 13.09 -2.84
CA THR A 54 -20.93 14.16 -2.26
C THR A 54 -21.53 15.53 -2.55
N GLU A 55 -21.58 16.39 -1.55
CA GLU A 55 -21.97 17.79 -1.73
C GLU A 55 -20.84 18.57 -2.41
N THR A 56 -20.79 18.51 -3.74
CA THR A 56 -19.65 19.02 -4.53
C THR A 56 -19.47 20.54 -4.49
N ASP A 57 -20.46 21.31 -4.02
CA ASP A 57 -20.33 22.76 -3.81
C ASP A 57 -19.83 23.12 -2.40
N HIS A 58 -19.46 22.13 -1.59
CA HIS A 58 -18.74 22.34 -0.34
C HIS A 58 -17.46 23.14 -0.61
N PRO A 59 -17.20 24.24 0.13
CA PRO A 59 -16.13 25.18 -0.21
C PRO A 59 -14.73 24.58 -0.10
N ASP A 60 -14.59 23.49 0.65
CA ASP A 60 -13.35 22.73 0.84
C ASP A 60 -13.17 21.57 -0.17
N LEU A 61 -14.14 21.34 -1.07
CA LEU A 61 -14.09 20.28 -2.10
C LEU A 61 -14.18 20.86 -3.53
N ALA A 62 -14.94 21.94 -3.71
CA ALA A 62 -15.37 22.43 -5.01
C ALA A 62 -14.23 22.76 -6.02
N ALA A 63 -12.99 22.97 -5.55
CA ALA A 63 -11.86 23.21 -6.45
C ALA A 63 -11.25 21.92 -7.02
N ASN A 64 -11.41 20.79 -6.31
CA ASN A 64 -10.87 19.48 -6.68
C ASN A 64 -11.90 18.58 -7.36
N GLU A 65 -13.20 18.87 -7.19
CA GLU A 65 -14.28 18.16 -7.86
C GLU A 65 -14.34 18.45 -9.37
N ASP A 66 -14.49 17.40 -10.19
CA ASP A 66 -14.86 17.51 -11.60
C ASP A 66 -16.32 17.06 -11.83
N PRO A 67 -17.26 18.02 -12.02
CA PRO A 67 -18.66 17.72 -12.32
C PRO A 67 -18.92 16.98 -13.63
N ALA A 68 -17.92 16.83 -14.51
CA ALA A 68 -18.01 15.99 -15.71
C ALA A 68 -17.83 14.49 -15.40
N LEU A 69 -17.18 14.17 -14.28
CA LEU A 69 -16.99 12.82 -13.77
C LEU A 69 -18.09 12.41 -12.78
N GLY A 70 -18.92 13.37 -12.34
CA GLY A 70 -20.09 13.14 -11.50
C GLY A 70 -21.15 12.26 -12.18
N PHE A 71 -21.49 11.13 -11.57
CA PHE A 71 -22.38 10.13 -12.15
C PHE A 71 -23.37 9.52 -11.13
N ASP A 72 -24.57 9.17 -11.59
CA ASP A 72 -25.59 8.45 -10.81
C ASP A 72 -26.39 7.58 -11.80
N PHE A 73 -26.30 6.25 -11.64
CA PHE A 73 -26.87 5.30 -12.60
C PHE A 73 -28.40 5.30 -12.62
N LEU A 74 -29.02 5.59 -11.47
CA LEU A 74 -30.47 5.57 -11.30
C LEU A 74 -31.08 6.95 -11.58
N ARG A 75 -30.29 8.01 -11.46
CA ARG A 75 -30.70 9.41 -11.64
C ARG A 75 -29.62 10.17 -12.43
N PRO A 76 -29.48 9.97 -13.75
CA PRO A 76 -28.37 10.53 -14.53
C PRO A 76 -28.20 12.06 -14.47
N ASP A 77 -29.27 12.80 -14.16
CA ASP A 77 -29.22 14.27 -14.01
C ASP A 77 -28.64 14.72 -12.65
N ASN A 78 -28.50 13.82 -11.67
CA ASN A 78 -28.06 14.08 -10.30
C ASN A 78 -26.53 14.22 -10.16
N ARG A 79 -25.75 13.67 -11.10
CA ARG A 79 -24.29 13.82 -11.20
C ARG A 79 -23.53 13.56 -9.88
N GLY A 80 -23.92 12.53 -9.13
CA GLY A 80 -23.21 12.16 -7.89
C GLY A 80 -23.63 12.93 -6.64
N LEU A 81 -24.60 13.85 -6.72
CA LEU A 81 -25.04 14.62 -5.54
C LEU A 81 -25.86 13.75 -4.55
N PRO A 82 -25.85 14.06 -3.25
CA PRO A 82 -26.75 13.45 -2.27
C PRO A 82 -28.21 13.70 -2.63
N VAL A 83 -29.06 12.68 -2.47
CA VAL A 83 -30.51 12.78 -2.78
C VAL A 83 -31.39 12.79 -1.55
N SER A 84 -30.82 12.48 -0.39
CA SER A 84 -31.49 12.51 0.90
C SER A 84 -30.61 13.17 1.95
N LYS A 85 -31.15 13.34 3.15
CA LYS A 85 -30.35 13.80 4.30
C LYS A 85 -29.59 12.65 4.97
N GLU A 86 -29.95 11.42 4.63
CA GLU A 86 -29.25 10.22 5.09
C GLU A 86 -27.96 10.01 4.28
N ASP A 87 -27.88 10.60 3.07
CA ASP A 87 -26.73 10.62 2.16
C ASP A 87 -25.66 11.63 2.65
N MET A 88 -25.06 11.37 3.81
CA MET A 88 -24.06 12.25 4.43
C MET A 88 -22.64 11.70 4.38
N HIS A 89 -22.49 10.42 4.08
CA HIS A 89 -21.23 9.70 4.25
C HIS A 89 -20.20 10.06 3.17
N GLY A 90 -20.62 10.15 1.90
CA GLY A 90 -19.74 10.42 0.78
C GLY A 90 -19.04 11.79 0.87
N THR A 91 -19.71 12.84 1.37
CA THR A 91 -19.04 14.14 1.59
C THR A 91 -17.89 14.03 2.59
N SER A 92 -18.04 13.25 3.67
CA SER A 92 -16.95 13.04 4.63
C SER A 92 -15.80 12.22 4.06
N VAL A 93 -16.13 11.17 3.29
CA VAL A 93 -15.15 10.36 2.56
C VAL A 93 -14.34 11.23 1.59
N SER A 94 -14.99 12.07 0.79
CA SER A 94 -14.34 12.95 -0.19
C SER A 94 -13.37 13.94 0.47
N GLY A 95 -13.73 14.49 1.64
CA GLY A 95 -12.84 15.40 2.38
C GLY A 95 -11.58 14.72 2.92
N VAL A 96 -11.69 13.47 3.36
CA VAL A 96 -10.52 12.70 3.83
C VAL A 96 -9.54 12.48 2.67
N ILE A 97 -10.05 12.21 1.46
CA ILE A 97 -9.21 12.03 0.28
C ILE A 97 -8.60 13.35 -0.15
N GLY A 98 -9.42 14.37 -0.41
CA GLY A 98 -9.01 15.52 -1.23
C GLY A 98 -9.65 16.84 -0.84
N ALA A 99 -9.92 17.10 0.44
CA ALA A 99 -10.19 18.47 0.87
C ALA A 99 -9.01 19.39 0.52
N VAL A 100 -9.33 20.60 0.05
CA VAL A 100 -8.36 21.53 -0.54
C VAL A 100 -7.47 22.12 0.55
N ALA A 101 -6.16 21.88 0.47
CA ALA A 101 -5.20 22.47 1.39
C ALA A 101 -5.01 23.98 1.16
N ASP A 102 -4.56 24.67 2.20
CA ASP A 102 -4.08 26.06 2.19
C ASP A 102 -5.11 27.10 1.72
N ASN A 103 -6.40 26.80 1.79
CA ASN A 103 -7.48 27.71 1.40
C ASN A 103 -8.00 28.55 2.59
N GLY A 104 -7.58 28.23 3.82
CA GLY A 104 -7.96 28.93 5.05
C GLY A 104 -9.35 28.56 5.58
N LEU A 105 -9.90 27.43 5.13
CA LEU A 105 -11.17 26.83 5.51
C LEU A 105 -10.90 25.41 6.01
N GLY A 106 -11.83 24.84 6.80
CA GLY A 106 -11.81 23.40 7.05
C GLY A 106 -10.48 22.80 7.47
N GLY A 107 -10.18 21.65 6.89
CA GLY A 107 -8.94 20.91 7.04
C GLY A 107 -8.28 20.68 5.67
N THR A 108 -7.53 19.60 5.53
CA THR A 108 -6.97 19.16 4.24
C THR A 108 -7.21 17.66 4.06
N GLY A 109 -7.32 17.22 2.81
CA GLY A 109 -7.29 15.80 2.47
C GLY A 109 -5.87 15.24 2.54
N VAL A 110 -5.74 13.92 2.40
CA VAL A 110 -4.45 13.24 2.22
C VAL A 110 -3.80 13.65 0.89
N ALA A 111 -4.59 13.77 -0.17
CA ALA A 111 -4.18 14.16 -1.52
C ALA A 111 -4.93 15.43 -1.96
N PRO A 112 -4.57 16.61 -1.41
CA PRO A 112 -5.32 17.85 -1.60
C PRO A 112 -5.24 18.46 -3.01
N GLY A 113 -4.44 17.91 -3.91
CA GLY A 113 -4.36 18.27 -5.34
C GLY A 113 -5.04 17.28 -6.29
N ALA A 114 -5.54 16.14 -5.79
CA ALA A 114 -6.21 15.13 -6.61
C ALA A 114 -7.53 15.65 -7.20
N THR A 115 -7.88 15.17 -8.39
CA THR A 115 -9.21 15.43 -8.98
C THR A 115 -10.20 14.40 -8.46
N LEU A 116 -11.34 14.85 -7.93
CA LEU A 116 -12.40 13.99 -7.41
C LEU A 116 -13.53 13.84 -8.45
N GLY A 117 -13.95 12.60 -8.67
CA GLY A 117 -15.15 12.26 -9.45
C GLY A 117 -16.13 11.46 -8.61
N ILE A 118 -17.38 11.90 -8.55
CA ILE A 118 -18.37 11.35 -7.61
C ILE A 118 -19.32 10.40 -8.31
N VAL A 119 -19.39 9.16 -7.84
CA VAL A 119 -20.35 8.18 -8.31
C VAL A 119 -21.34 7.85 -7.19
N HIS A 120 -22.58 8.32 -7.33
CA HIS A 120 -23.65 7.99 -6.39
C HIS A 120 -23.97 6.51 -6.49
N LEU A 121 -23.94 5.85 -5.35
CA LEU A 121 -24.36 4.49 -5.11
C LEU A 121 -25.52 4.52 -4.11
N THR A 122 -26.60 3.82 -4.42
CA THR A 122 -27.74 3.75 -3.50
C THR A 122 -27.43 2.83 -2.30
N LEU A 123 -27.03 3.43 -1.17
CA LEU A 123 -26.82 2.75 0.10
C LEU A 123 -28.09 2.85 0.97
N GLY A 124 -28.73 1.72 1.28
CA GLY A 124 -29.93 1.68 2.15
C GLY A 124 -31.24 1.31 1.42
N GLU A 125 -32.39 1.82 1.91
CA GLU A 125 -33.70 1.53 1.30
C GLU A 125 -33.82 2.23 -0.07
N PRO A 126 -33.99 1.48 -1.17
CA PRO A 126 -34.14 2.09 -2.48
C PRO A 126 -35.47 2.87 -2.54
N PRO A 127 -35.57 3.90 -3.40
CA PRO A 127 -36.85 4.53 -3.69
C PRO A 127 -37.89 3.46 -4.08
N GLU A 128 -39.14 3.58 -3.62
CA GLU A 128 -40.24 2.59 -3.81
C GLU A 128 -40.50 2.14 -5.27
N SER A 129 -39.82 2.74 -6.25
CA SER A 129 -39.98 2.53 -7.69
C SER A 129 -38.80 1.86 -8.40
N ILE A 130 -37.73 1.48 -7.69
CA ILE A 130 -36.54 0.83 -8.29
C ILE A 130 -36.62 -0.69 -8.09
N SER A 131 -36.37 -1.46 -9.15
CA SER A 131 -36.33 -2.93 -9.08
C SER A 131 -34.97 -3.43 -8.59
N ASP A 132 -34.95 -4.60 -7.93
CA ASP A 132 -33.69 -5.28 -7.52
C ASP A 132 -32.73 -5.49 -8.70
N GLU A 133 -33.28 -5.74 -9.89
CA GLU A 133 -32.51 -5.88 -11.14
C GLU A 133 -31.76 -4.59 -11.51
N ALA A 134 -32.36 -3.41 -11.29
CA ALA A 134 -31.73 -2.13 -11.58
C ALA A 134 -30.60 -1.80 -10.59
N LEU A 135 -30.76 -2.15 -9.31
CA LEU A 135 -29.72 -1.97 -8.27
C LEU A 135 -28.51 -2.88 -8.51
N THR A 136 -28.76 -4.12 -8.94
CA THR A 136 -27.69 -5.04 -9.33
C THR A 136 -26.94 -4.53 -10.57
N ALA A 137 -27.67 -3.99 -11.55
CA ALA A 137 -27.08 -3.44 -12.77
C ALA A 137 -26.24 -2.18 -12.50
N GLU A 138 -26.67 -1.32 -11.57
CA GLU A 138 -25.91 -0.14 -11.11
C GLU A 138 -24.51 -0.55 -10.63
N SER A 139 -24.43 -1.53 -9.72
CA SER A 139 -23.16 -1.95 -9.09
C SER A 139 -22.10 -2.39 -10.10
N ALA A 140 -22.49 -3.18 -11.11
CA ALA A 140 -21.57 -3.63 -12.16
C ALA A 140 -21.19 -2.51 -13.14
N ALA A 141 -22.13 -1.60 -13.41
CA ALA A 141 -21.90 -0.48 -14.31
C ALA A 141 -21.00 0.58 -13.69
N ILE A 142 -21.03 0.76 -12.37
CA ILE A 142 -20.12 1.64 -11.61
C ILE A 142 -18.66 1.24 -11.82
N PHE A 143 -18.31 -0.05 -11.68
CA PHE A 143 -16.93 -0.48 -11.91
C PHE A 143 -16.51 -0.41 -13.38
N SER A 144 -17.46 -0.53 -14.31
CA SER A 144 -17.20 -0.26 -15.73
C SER A 144 -16.91 1.22 -15.99
N TYR A 145 -17.60 2.13 -15.29
CA TYR A 145 -17.31 3.57 -15.33
C TYR A 145 -15.96 3.87 -14.67
N ALA A 146 -15.67 3.24 -13.53
CA ALA A 146 -14.40 3.40 -12.85
C ALA A 146 -13.20 3.03 -13.72
N GLN A 147 -13.29 1.90 -14.43
CA GLN A 147 -12.29 1.48 -15.41
C GLN A 147 -11.99 2.56 -16.46
N GLU A 148 -12.99 3.31 -16.91
CA GLU A 148 -12.85 4.27 -18.01
C GLU A 148 -12.28 5.62 -17.54
N TYR A 149 -12.56 6.03 -16.31
CA TYR A 149 -12.34 7.41 -15.86
C TYR A 149 -11.44 7.59 -14.64
N PHE A 150 -11.18 6.55 -13.84
CA PHE A 150 -10.52 6.70 -12.55
C PHE A 150 -9.21 5.92 -12.47
N ASP A 151 -8.21 6.56 -11.87
CA ASP A 151 -6.94 5.94 -11.53
C ASP A 151 -7.09 5.06 -10.28
N VAL A 152 -7.79 5.58 -9.28
CA VAL A 152 -8.08 4.87 -8.02
C VAL A 152 -9.52 5.13 -7.61
N VAL A 153 -10.18 4.13 -7.00
CA VAL A 153 -11.53 4.27 -6.46
C VAL A 153 -11.62 3.90 -4.99
N ASN A 154 -12.31 4.73 -4.22
CA ASN A 154 -12.65 4.46 -2.82
C ASN A 154 -14.05 3.84 -2.71
N ASN A 155 -14.15 2.76 -1.92
CA ASN A 155 -15.40 2.06 -1.64
C ASN A 155 -15.56 1.83 -0.12
N SER A 156 -16.18 2.79 0.56
CA SER A 156 -16.43 2.74 2.01
C SER A 156 -17.78 2.09 2.36
N TRP A 157 -18.11 0.99 1.67
CA TRP A 157 -19.37 0.25 1.82
C TRP A 157 -19.16 -1.27 1.81
N GLY A 158 -20.21 -2.05 2.08
CA GLY A 158 -20.14 -3.51 2.10
C GLY A 158 -21.49 -4.20 2.02
N ASP A 159 -21.56 -5.42 2.58
CA ASP A 159 -22.71 -6.33 2.46
C ASP A 159 -24.07 -5.80 2.94
N SER A 160 -24.13 -4.63 3.58
CA SER A 160 -25.38 -3.95 3.90
C SER A 160 -25.93 -3.19 2.70
N GLY A 161 -26.78 -3.84 1.90
CA GLY A 161 -27.52 -3.20 0.81
C GLY A 161 -27.80 -4.13 -0.38
N TYR A 162 -28.49 -3.62 -1.40
CA TYR A 162 -28.82 -4.35 -2.64
C TYR A 162 -27.62 -4.50 -3.61
N VAL A 163 -26.49 -3.86 -3.27
CA VAL A 163 -25.28 -3.72 -4.08
C VAL A 163 -24.33 -4.93 -3.90
N ALA A 164 -24.55 -5.75 -2.87
CA ALA A 164 -23.57 -6.73 -2.40
C ALA A 164 -23.62 -8.11 -3.07
N ASN A 165 -22.44 -8.68 -3.32
CA ASN A 165 -22.17 -10.09 -3.59
C ASN A 165 -22.85 -10.73 -4.81
N THR A 166 -22.91 -10.01 -5.94
CA THR A 166 -23.28 -10.65 -7.22
C THR A 166 -22.04 -11.00 -8.05
N PRO A 167 -22.04 -12.12 -8.79
CA PRO A 167 -20.94 -12.48 -9.71
C PRO A 167 -20.59 -11.36 -10.71
N ASN A 168 -21.56 -10.51 -11.05
CA ASN A 168 -21.37 -9.39 -11.97
C ASN A 168 -20.45 -8.30 -11.38
N VAL A 169 -20.49 -8.07 -10.07
CA VAL A 169 -19.63 -7.07 -9.41
C VAL A 169 -18.19 -7.55 -9.36
N GLN A 170 -17.95 -8.82 -9.03
CA GLN A 170 -16.60 -9.39 -9.03
C GLN A 170 -15.95 -9.33 -10.42
N ALA A 171 -16.70 -9.71 -11.46
CA ALA A 171 -16.23 -9.59 -12.84
C ALA A 171 -15.98 -8.14 -13.26
N ALA A 172 -16.77 -7.19 -12.76
CA ALA A 172 -16.57 -5.77 -13.08
C ALA A 172 -15.34 -5.17 -12.36
N ILE A 173 -15.06 -5.59 -11.12
CA ILE A 173 -13.81 -5.25 -10.42
C ILE A 173 -12.60 -5.81 -11.18
N GLU A 174 -12.68 -7.07 -11.61
CA GLU A 174 -11.61 -7.69 -12.40
C GLU A 174 -11.37 -6.93 -13.72
N ASN A 175 -12.43 -6.52 -14.42
CA ASN A 175 -12.31 -5.68 -15.62
C ASN A 175 -11.66 -4.31 -15.31
N ALA A 176 -11.99 -3.69 -14.18
CA ALA A 176 -11.39 -2.41 -13.76
C ALA A 176 -9.87 -2.52 -13.58
N VAL A 177 -9.39 -3.57 -12.91
CA VAL A 177 -7.94 -3.79 -12.74
C VAL A 177 -7.27 -4.30 -14.03
N GLN A 178 -8.03 -4.91 -14.94
CA GLN A 178 -7.49 -5.41 -16.21
C GLN A 178 -7.29 -4.32 -17.26
N TYR A 179 -8.25 -3.40 -17.37
CA TYR A 179 -8.30 -2.46 -18.50
C TYR A 179 -8.21 -0.98 -18.09
N GLY A 180 -8.37 -0.67 -16.81
CA GLY A 180 -8.24 0.70 -16.31
C GLY A 180 -6.83 1.24 -16.50
N ARG A 181 -6.68 2.57 -16.57
CA ARG A 181 -5.39 3.26 -16.69
C ARG A 181 -4.50 2.70 -17.82
N ASP A 182 -5.08 2.57 -19.02
CA ASP A 182 -4.40 2.00 -20.19
C ASP A 182 -3.80 0.59 -19.99
N GLY A 183 -4.37 -0.20 -19.06
CA GLY A 183 -3.93 -1.54 -18.72
C GLY A 183 -3.01 -1.63 -17.50
N LEU A 184 -2.65 -0.50 -16.87
CA LEU A 184 -2.00 -0.50 -15.54
C LEU A 184 -2.96 -0.99 -14.45
N GLY A 185 -4.27 -0.81 -14.66
CA GLY A 185 -5.36 -1.22 -13.80
C GLY A 185 -5.80 -0.10 -12.86
N THR A 186 -7.10 0.17 -12.81
CA THR A 186 -7.69 1.06 -11.79
C THR A 186 -7.47 0.43 -10.42
N VAL A 187 -6.87 1.16 -9.48
CA VAL A 187 -6.66 0.67 -8.12
C VAL A 187 -7.98 0.70 -7.35
N VAL A 188 -8.38 -0.42 -6.74
CA VAL A 188 -9.67 -0.56 -6.06
C VAL A 188 -9.47 -0.71 -4.55
N VAL A 189 -9.88 0.30 -3.79
CA VAL A 189 -9.75 0.34 -2.32
C VAL A 189 -11.12 0.12 -1.68
N PHE A 190 -11.17 -0.77 -0.70
CA PHE A 190 -12.35 -1.08 0.10
C PHE A 190 -12.06 -0.98 1.60
N SER A 191 -13.03 -0.50 2.36
CA SER A 191 -13.01 -0.61 3.81
C SER A 191 -13.15 -2.08 4.27
N ALA A 192 -12.45 -2.51 5.32
CA ALA A 192 -12.44 -3.91 5.77
C ALA A 192 -13.76 -4.35 6.45
N GLY A 193 -14.52 -3.42 7.01
CA GLY A 193 -15.81 -3.65 7.67
C GLY A 193 -15.81 -3.34 9.17
N ASN A 194 -17.03 -3.14 9.73
CA ASN A 194 -17.24 -2.64 11.10
C ASN A 194 -17.89 -3.67 12.05
N ASN A 195 -17.72 -4.97 11.79
CA ASN A 195 -18.50 -6.03 12.43
C ASN A 195 -17.73 -6.85 13.49
N ARG A 196 -16.53 -6.42 13.93
CA ARG A 196 -15.75 -7.16 14.94
C ARG A 196 -16.52 -7.41 16.24
N ASN A 197 -17.27 -6.42 16.72
CA ASN A 197 -18.07 -6.50 17.95
C ASN A 197 -19.19 -7.56 17.91
N ILE A 198 -19.55 -8.03 16.73
CA ILE A 198 -20.51 -9.11 16.49
C ILE A 198 -19.84 -10.35 15.87
N SER A 199 -18.51 -10.47 16.00
CA SER A 199 -17.71 -11.60 15.49
C SER A 199 -17.73 -11.72 13.96
N GLY A 200 -17.84 -10.59 13.25
CA GLY A 200 -17.68 -10.52 11.81
C GLY A 200 -16.22 -10.54 11.37
N ASP A 201 -15.98 -11.00 10.15
CA ASP A 201 -14.66 -11.16 9.54
C ASP A 201 -14.68 -10.62 8.11
N SER A 202 -13.64 -9.89 7.73
CA SER A 202 -13.53 -9.24 6.41
C SER A 202 -13.52 -10.25 5.25
N ASN A 203 -13.02 -11.47 5.47
CA ASN A 203 -13.01 -12.53 4.47
C ASN A 203 -14.40 -13.11 4.15
N THR A 204 -15.41 -12.79 4.96
CA THR A 204 -16.78 -13.28 4.74
C THR A 204 -17.56 -12.44 3.73
N ASP A 205 -17.04 -11.28 3.35
CA ASP A 205 -17.59 -10.40 2.32
C ASP A 205 -16.88 -10.64 0.98
N ALA A 206 -17.65 -10.89 -0.08
CA ALA A 206 -17.09 -11.37 -1.33
C ALA A 206 -16.37 -10.28 -2.13
N THR A 207 -16.62 -9.00 -1.85
CA THR A 207 -15.87 -7.88 -2.46
C THR A 207 -14.49 -7.75 -1.83
N LYS A 208 -14.41 -7.83 -0.50
CA LYS A 208 -13.19 -7.56 0.29
C LYS A 208 -12.18 -8.70 0.23
N ARG A 209 -12.62 -9.92 -0.04
CA ARG A 209 -11.74 -11.09 -0.25
C ARG A 209 -11.23 -11.25 -1.70
N SER A 210 -11.56 -10.33 -2.59
CA SER A 210 -11.05 -10.36 -3.96
C SER A 210 -9.53 -10.14 -3.96
N PRO A 211 -8.73 -10.90 -4.73
CA PRO A 211 -7.30 -10.65 -4.86
C PRO A 211 -6.99 -9.30 -5.54
N PHE A 212 -7.99 -8.70 -6.21
CA PHE A 212 -7.85 -7.48 -6.99
C PHE A 212 -8.08 -6.19 -6.20
N VAL A 213 -8.45 -6.28 -4.91
CA VAL A 213 -8.76 -5.11 -4.09
C VAL A 213 -7.81 -4.96 -2.90
N ILE A 214 -7.72 -3.73 -2.41
CA ILE A 214 -7.04 -3.38 -1.15
C ILE A 214 -8.11 -3.28 -0.07
N ALA A 215 -8.12 -4.22 0.89
CA ALA A 215 -8.99 -4.14 2.06
C ALA A 215 -8.28 -3.43 3.21
N VAL A 216 -8.89 -2.37 3.75
CA VAL A 216 -8.28 -1.44 4.71
C VAL A 216 -8.94 -1.53 6.10
N ALA A 217 -8.17 -1.94 7.09
CA ALA A 217 -8.58 -1.96 8.50
C ALA A 217 -8.40 -0.59 9.18
N ALA A 218 -8.93 -0.44 10.40
CA ALA A 218 -8.88 0.79 11.16
C ALA A 218 -8.08 0.64 12.47
N VAL A 219 -7.23 1.63 12.77
CA VAL A 219 -6.54 1.81 14.06
C VAL A 219 -6.89 3.16 14.69
N ASN A 220 -6.81 3.23 16.01
CA ASN A 220 -7.01 4.49 16.73
C ASN A 220 -5.72 5.32 16.80
N HIS A 221 -5.78 6.48 17.47
CA HIS A 221 -4.65 7.40 17.65
C HIS A 221 -3.49 6.91 18.54
N ASP A 222 -3.57 5.68 19.04
CA ASP A 222 -2.50 4.96 19.76
C ASP A 222 -1.97 3.75 18.97
N GLY A 223 -2.48 3.51 17.76
CA GLY A 223 -2.02 2.43 16.88
C GLY A 223 -2.75 1.11 17.11
N VAL A 224 -3.70 1.08 18.04
CA VAL A 224 -4.45 -0.12 18.41
C VAL A 224 -5.61 -0.32 17.45
N PRO A 225 -5.88 -1.55 16.97
CA PRO A 225 -7.03 -1.84 16.12
C PRO A 225 -8.35 -1.47 16.82
N THR A 226 -9.21 -0.70 16.15
CA THR A 226 -10.45 -0.16 16.75
C THR A 226 -11.44 -1.29 17.09
N PHE A 227 -12.35 -1.05 18.06
CA PHE A 227 -13.24 -2.11 18.57
C PHE A 227 -14.17 -2.72 17.50
N TYR A 228 -14.42 -2.00 16.40
CA TYR A 228 -15.31 -2.42 15.32
C TYR A 228 -14.58 -3.01 14.11
N SER A 229 -13.28 -2.71 13.90
CA SER A 229 -12.54 -3.10 12.68
C SER A 229 -12.53 -4.61 12.48
N SER A 230 -13.22 -5.08 11.43
CA SER A 230 -13.35 -6.50 11.11
C SER A 230 -12.00 -7.10 10.74
N PRO A 231 -11.50 -8.11 11.47
CA PRO A 231 -10.25 -8.78 11.13
C PRO A 231 -10.44 -9.70 9.91
N GLY A 232 -9.35 -10.08 9.26
CA GLY A 232 -9.33 -11.04 8.17
C GLY A 232 -7.94 -11.18 7.57
N THR A 233 -7.60 -12.34 7.01
CA THR A 233 -6.31 -12.53 6.32
C THR A 233 -6.28 -11.84 4.94
N ASN A 234 -7.41 -11.33 4.46
CA ASN A 234 -7.53 -10.52 3.23
C ASN A 234 -7.21 -9.03 3.44
N VAL A 235 -7.13 -8.57 4.69
CA VAL A 235 -6.74 -7.19 5.01
C VAL A 235 -5.30 -6.98 4.56
N LEU A 236 -5.05 -5.94 3.76
CA LEU A 236 -3.71 -5.62 3.28
C LEU A 236 -3.00 -4.67 4.26
N VAL A 237 -3.65 -3.60 4.66
CA VAL A 237 -3.09 -2.55 5.52
C VAL A 237 -4.18 -1.95 6.41
N ALA A 238 -3.78 -1.10 7.35
CA ALA A 238 -4.66 -0.29 8.16
C ALA A 238 -4.38 1.21 8.02
N ALA A 239 -5.38 2.03 8.31
CA ALA A 239 -5.25 3.48 8.42
C ALA A 239 -5.95 4.00 9.68
N PRO A 240 -5.61 5.22 10.13
CA PRO A 240 -6.29 5.92 11.22
C PRO A 240 -7.82 5.95 11.10
N SER A 241 -8.51 5.94 12.25
CA SER A 241 -9.96 6.17 12.35
C SER A 241 -10.39 6.55 13.78
N ASP A 242 -11.70 6.77 13.99
CA ASP A 242 -12.29 6.99 15.30
C ASP A 242 -12.15 5.79 16.24
N ASP A 243 -12.30 6.04 17.54
CA ASP A 243 -12.42 4.95 18.49
C ASP A 243 -13.25 5.33 19.72
N ARG A 244 -13.74 4.30 20.40
CA ARG A 244 -14.44 4.41 21.67
C ARG A 244 -13.96 3.34 22.64
N ILE A 245 -13.46 3.76 23.80
CA ILE A 245 -12.99 2.88 24.86
C ILE A 245 -14.01 2.91 26.01
N ASP A 246 -14.55 1.75 26.37
CA ASP A 246 -15.61 1.59 27.37
C ASP A 246 -16.85 2.49 27.12
N GLY A 247 -17.15 2.71 25.83
CA GLY A 247 -18.25 3.57 25.38
C GLY A 247 -17.98 5.07 25.45
N ASN A 248 -16.79 5.49 25.86
CA ASN A 248 -16.35 6.88 25.82
C ASN A 248 -15.57 7.15 24.54
N TRP A 249 -15.88 8.26 23.89
CA TRP A 249 -15.15 8.72 22.71
C TRP A 249 -13.71 9.12 23.09
N VAL A 250 -12.74 8.69 22.28
CA VAL A 250 -11.31 8.99 22.50
C VAL A 250 -10.69 9.76 21.34
N CYS A 251 -11.03 9.43 20.10
CA CYS A 251 -10.56 10.10 18.89
C CYS A 251 -11.55 9.98 17.74
N GLY A 252 -11.37 10.79 16.70
CA GLY A 252 -12.16 10.78 15.47
C GLY A 252 -11.44 11.49 14.33
N VAL A 253 -11.83 11.21 13.10
CA VAL A 253 -11.28 11.83 11.89
C VAL A 253 -12.04 13.14 11.63
N VAL A 254 -11.28 14.23 11.48
CA VAL A 254 -11.84 15.54 11.15
C VAL A 254 -11.81 15.71 9.64
N THR A 255 -12.96 16.00 9.04
CA THR A 255 -13.15 16.08 7.58
C THR A 255 -14.37 16.96 7.24
N THR A 256 -14.63 17.16 5.95
CA THR A 256 -15.84 17.84 5.45
C THR A 256 -17.11 17.07 5.81
N ASP A 257 -18.23 17.76 5.87
CA ASP A 257 -19.55 17.19 6.12
C ASP A 257 -20.57 17.87 5.20
N ARG A 258 -21.79 17.32 5.11
CA ARG A 258 -22.89 18.00 4.45
C ARG A 258 -23.13 19.34 5.14
N MET A 259 -23.16 20.43 4.38
CA MET A 259 -23.24 21.78 4.91
C MET A 259 -24.50 21.98 5.75
N GLY A 260 -24.33 22.69 6.87
CA GLY A 260 -25.41 23.04 7.79
C GLY A 260 -25.95 21.84 8.58
N TYR A 261 -27.25 21.56 8.48
CA TYR A 261 -27.94 20.62 9.39
C TYR A 261 -28.06 19.19 8.85
N GLU A 262 -27.57 18.94 7.64
CA GLU A 262 -27.82 17.69 6.91
C GLU A 262 -26.71 16.64 7.10
N GLY A 263 -25.65 16.98 7.85
CA GLY A 263 -24.50 16.12 8.09
C GLY A 263 -24.51 15.38 9.43
N TYR A 264 -23.40 14.73 9.75
CA TYR A 264 -23.11 14.19 11.08
C TYR A 264 -23.15 15.28 12.15
N ASN A 265 -22.62 16.46 11.82
CA ASN A 265 -22.63 17.64 12.66
C ASN A 265 -23.82 18.55 12.33
N THR A 266 -24.85 18.50 13.15
CA THR A 266 -26.08 19.30 12.96
C THR A 266 -25.98 20.75 13.47
N ALA A 267 -24.79 21.34 13.46
CA ALA A 267 -24.56 22.76 13.78
C ALA A 267 -24.88 23.67 12.57
N PRO A 268 -25.10 24.98 12.74
CA PRO A 268 -25.19 25.88 11.58
C PRO A 268 -23.83 26.04 10.89
N SER A 269 -23.84 26.30 9.58
CA SER A 269 -22.63 26.66 8.82
C SER A 269 -21.93 27.91 9.39
N PRO A 270 -20.58 27.98 9.38
CA PRO A 270 -19.68 26.98 8.79
C PRO A 270 -19.30 25.83 9.74
N GLU A 271 -19.73 25.84 11.00
CA GLU A 271 -19.34 24.81 11.97
C GLU A 271 -19.93 23.44 11.60
N GLY A 272 -21.18 23.41 11.16
CA GLY A 272 -21.87 22.18 10.70
C GLY A 272 -21.38 21.64 9.37
N ASP A 273 -20.51 22.37 8.66
CA ASP A 273 -19.98 21.93 7.37
C ASP A 273 -18.81 20.94 7.55
N TYR A 274 -18.45 20.59 8.79
CA TYR A 274 -17.36 19.68 9.11
C TYR A 274 -17.75 18.67 10.19
N ALA A 275 -17.28 17.45 9.99
CA ALA A 275 -17.37 16.36 10.96
C ALA A 275 -16.10 16.34 11.81
N TYR A 276 -16.26 16.14 13.12
CA TYR A 276 -15.15 16.10 14.09
C TYR A 276 -14.91 14.69 14.65
N ASP A 277 -15.83 13.77 14.37
CA ASP A 277 -15.87 12.40 14.87
C ASP A 277 -16.20 11.39 13.76
N PHE A 278 -15.87 11.69 12.50
CA PHE A 278 -16.01 10.73 11.41
C PHE A 278 -15.13 9.51 11.67
N GLY A 279 -15.61 8.33 11.28
CA GLY A 279 -15.08 7.07 11.81
C GLY A 279 -15.54 5.82 11.07
N GLY A 280 -15.30 4.67 11.69
CA GLY A 280 -15.43 3.37 11.03
C GLY A 280 -14.23 3.06 10.12
N THR A 281 -14.17 1.85 9.56
CA THR A 281 -13.23 1.56 8.46
C THR A 281 -13.49 2.44 7.23
N SER A 282 -14.63 3.13 7.20
CA SER A 282 -14.99 4.14 6.20
C SER A 282 -14.16 5.42 6.25
N ALA A 283 -13.53 5.74 7.38
CA ALA A 283 -12.54 6.82 7.45
C ALA A 283 -11.13 6.33 7.07
N ALA A 284 -10.83 5.05 7.31
CA ALA A 284 -9.53 4.47 6.98
C ALA A 284 -9.31 4.23 5.47
N ALA A 285 -10.30 3.69 4.75
CA ALA A 285 -10.20 3.45 3.31
C ALA A 285 -9.89 4.71 2.45
N PRO A 286 -10.54 5.88 2.68
CA PRO A 286 -10.21 7.08 1.92
C PRO A 286 -8.82 7.62 2.23
N GLU A 287 -8.30 7.41 3.45
CA GLU A 287 -6.91 7.78 3.75
C GLU A 287 -5.92 6.99 2.89
N VAL A 288 -6.10 5.66 2.77
CA VAL A 288 -5.28 4.83 1.87
C VAL A 288 -5.49 5.20 0.41
N THR A 289 -6.72 5.54 0.01
CA THR A 289 -7.00 6.03 -1.35
C THR A 289 -6.21 7.30 -1.68
N GLY A 290 -6.13 8.24 -0.74
CA GLY A 290 -5.30 9.43 -0.90
C GLY A 290 -3.80 9.12 -0.97
N VAL A 291 -3.30 8.18 -0.15
CA VAL A 291 -1.91 7.72 -0.25
C VAL A 291 -1.62 7.10 -1.62
N VAL A 292 -2.54 6.29 -2.15
CA VAL A 292 -2.41 5.76 -3.51
C VAL A 292 -2.36 6.88 -4.55
N ALA A 293 -3.15 7.94 -4.41
CA ALA A 293 -3.07 9.08 -5.32
C ALA A 293 -1.69 9.75 -5.28
N LEU A 294 -1.09 9.93 -4.10
CA LEU A 294 0.28 10.44 -3.96
C LEU A 294 1.31 9.50 -4.61
N MET A 295 1.15 8.18 -4.45
CA MET A 295 2.01 7.18 -5.08
C MET A 295 1.95 7.25 -6.61
N LEU A 296 0.74 7.40 -7.18
CA LEU A 296 0.52 7.47 -8.62
C LEU A 296 0.97 8.80 -9.24
N GLU A 297 0.98 9.90 -8.47
CA GLU A 297 1.63 11.14 -8.91
C GLU A 297 3.16 10.95 -8.98
N ALA A 298 3.75 10.34 -7.95
CA ALA A 298 5.19 10.10 -7.89
C ALA A 298 5.68 9.12 -8.96
N ASN A 299 4.87 8.10 -9.28
CA ASN A 299 5.16 7.16 -10.35
C ASN A 299 3.85 6.76 -11.08
N PRO A 300 3.54 7.38 -12.22
CA PRO A 300 2.33 7.09 -12.98
C PRO A 300 2.35 5.73 -13.67
N ASP A 301 3.52 5.08 -13.79
CA ASP A 301 3.69 3.81 -14.50
C ASP A 301 3.41 2.58 -13.61
N LEU A 302 3.14 2.78 -12.31
CA LEU A 302 2.77 1.71 -11.38
C LEU A 302 1.50 0.99 -11.85
N GLY A 303 1.58 -0.34 -11.93
CA GLY A 303 0.41 -1.19 -12.06
C GLY A 303 -0.30 -1.40 -10.72
N TYR A 304 -1.55 -1.86 -10.77
CA TYR A 304 -2.36 -2.02 -9.55
C TYR A 304 -1.75 -3.00 -8.53
N ARG A 305 -0.92 -3.96 -8.98
CA ARG A 305 -0.22 -4.91 -8.09
C ARG A 305 1.00 -4.26 -7.44
N ASP A 306 1.74 -3.43 -8.18
CA ASP A 306 2.86 -2.66 -7.62
C ASP A 306 2.39 -1.79 -6.43
N VAL A 307 1.23 -1.15 -6.56
CA VAL A 307 0.63 -0.36 -5.48
C VAL A 307 0.35 -1.22 -4.24
N GLN A 308 -0.14 -2.44 -4.42
CA GLN A 308 -0.40 -3.35 -3.29
C GLN A 308 0.89 -3.80 -2.61
N ASP A 309 1.90 -4.16 -3.40
CA ASP A 309 3.21 -4.58 -2.91
C ASP A 309 3.87 -3.45 -2.12
N ILE A 310 3.93 -2.24 -2.69
CA ILE A 310 4.53 -1.07 -2.03
C ILE A 310 3.82 -0.76 -0.71
N LEU A 311 2.49 -0.76 -0.68
CA LEU A 311 1.73 -0.54 0.56
C LEU A 311 2.05 -1.58 1.63
N ALA A 312 2.16 -2.86 1.26
CA ALA A 312 2.51 -3.93 2.20
C ALA A 312 3.96 -3.78 2.73
N LEU A 313 4.91 -3.55 1.82
CA LEU A 313 6.34 -3.45 2.12
C LEU A 313 6.70 -2.24 3.01
N THR A 314 5.89 -1.18 2.95
CA THR A 314 6.16 0.08 3.65
C THR A 314 5.29 0.32 4.89
N ALA A 315 4.30 -0.56 5.13
CA ALA A 315 3.45 -0.45 6.31
C ALA A 315 4.23 -0.69 7.62
N ARG A 316 3.78 -0.01 8.68
CA ARG A 316 4.45 0.02 9.99
C ARG A 316 3.70 -0.80 11.04
N ASN A 317 4.44 -1.56 11.83
CA ASN A 317 3.98 -2.14 13.08
C ASN A 317 3.92 -1.06 14.17
N VAL A 318 2.73 -0.51 14.37
CA VAL A 318 2.45 0.53 15.35
C VAL A 318 1.85 0.02 16.66
N ASP A 319 1.62 -1.28 16.77
CA ASP A 319 1.16 -1.95 18.00
C ASP A 319 2.00 -3.21 18.26
N PRO A 320 3.24 -3.08 18.78
CA PRO A 320 4.14 -4.22 18.96
C PRO A 320 3.62 -5.29 19.95
N GLU A 321 2.61 -4.97 20.77
CA GLU A 321 1.95 -5.91 21.68
C GLU A 321 0.76 -6.65 21.01
N GLY A 322 0.40 -6.24 19.79
CA GLY A 322 -0.66 -6.82 18.98
C GLY A 322 -0.37 -8.26 18.51
N ASN A 323 -1.37 -8.85 17.85
CA ASN A 323 -1.26 -10.21 17.33
C ASN A 323 -0.56 -10.23 15.97
N TRP A 324 0.77 -10.31 16.01
CA TRP A 324 1.64 -10.34 14.83
C TRP A 324 2.25 -11.72 14.59
N ALA A 325 2.43 -12.05 13.32
CA ALA A 325 3.34 -13.08 12.84
C ALA A 325 4.35 -12.46 11.87
N ILE A 326 5.43 -13.16 11.59
CA ILE A 326 6.36 -12.81 10.50
C ILE A 326 6.14 -13.85 9.40
N ASN A 327 5.92 -13.41 8.16
CA ASN A 327 5.80 -14.34 7.06
C ASN A 327 7.15 -14.98 6.69
N GLY A 328 7.12 -16.02 5.86
CA GLY A 328 8.29 -16.85 5.57
C GLY A 328 9.06 -16.45 4.30
N ALA A 329 8.82 -15.27 3.74
CA ALA A 329 9.52 -14.82 2.55
C ALA A 329 10.99 -14.50 2.87
N THR A 330 11.88 -14.78 1.89
CA THR A 330 13.34 -14.64 2.07
C THR A 330 13.99 -13.65 1.12
N ASN A 331 13.28 -13.24 0.07
CA ASN A 331 13.67 -12.23 -0.91
C ASN A 331 13.48 -10.78 -0.41
N TRP A 332 13.05 -10.59 0.85
CA TRP A 332 12.88 -9.28 1.48
C TRP A 332 13.71 -9.19 2.76
N ASN A 333 14.66 -8.25 2.84
CA ASN A 333 15.52 -8.17 4.03
C ASN A 333 15.73 -6.77 4.63
N GLY A 334 14.65 -6.00 4.81
CA GLY A 334 14.70 -4.79 5.65
C GLY A 334 13.51 -4.55 6.58
N GLY A 335 12.28 -4.45 6.09
CA GLY A 335 11.07 -4.18 6.90
C GLY A 335 9.80 -4.71 6.23
N GLY A 336 8.63 -4.59 6.87
CA GLY A 336 7.33 -4.82 6.19
C GLY A 336 6.89 -6.27 5.94
N MET A 337 7.41 -7.27 6.68
CA MET A 337 6.99 -8.69 6.54
C MET A 337 6.23 -9.22 7.76
N HIS A 338 5.84 -8.32 8.67
CA HIS A 338 4.93 -8.64 9.76
C HIS A 338 3.50 -8.63 9.23
N VAL A 339 2.69 -9.56 9.72
CA VAL A 339 1.32 -9.74 9.29
C VAL A 339 0.41 -9.96 10.48
N SER A 340 -0.79 -9.39 10.41
CA SER A 340 -1.83 -9.50 11.43
C SER A 340 -3.19 -9.60 10.75
N ARG A 341 -4.10 -10.38 11.34
CA ARG A 341 -5.51 -10.38 10.88
C ARG A 341 -6.19 -9.05 11.19
N ASP A 342 -5.68 -8.30 12.14
CA ASP A 342 -6.34 -7.08 12.63
C ASP A 342 -6.00 -5.86 11.78
N VAL A 343 -4.80 -5.83 11.18
CA VAL A 343 -4.25 -4.66 10.46
C VAL A 343 -3.48 -5.01 9.18
N GLY A 344 -3.51 -6.27 8.72
CA GLY A 344 -2.73 -6.71 7.57
C GLY A 344 -1.23 -6.58 7.84
N TYR A 345 -0.53 -5.90 6.94
CA TYR A 345 0.89 -5.52 7.06
C TYR A 345 1.11 -4.30 7.98
N GLY A 346 0.05 -3.71 8.55
CA GLY A 346 0.16 -2.62 9.51
C GLY A 346 -0.32 -1.26 9.01
N LEU A 347 0.05 -0.21 9.73
CA LEU A 347 -0.36 1.16 9.45
C LEU A 347 0.36 1.68 8.21
N VAL A 348 -0.39 2.21 7.23
CA VAL A 348 0.20 2.86 6.06
C VAL A 348 1.16 3.99 6.47
N ASP A 349 2.31 4.05 5.79
CA ASP A 349 3.28 5.15 5.87
C ASP A 349 3.37 5.81 4.49
N ALA A 350 2.73 6.97 4.35
CA ALA A 350 2.63 7.68 3.08
C ALA A 350 4.00 8.10 2.56
N LEU A 351 4.92 8.53 3.45
CA LEU A 351 6.26 8.91 3.05
C LEU A 351 7.04 7.71 2.52
N ALA A 352 7.07 6.60 3.27
CA ALA A 352 7.78 5.40 2.85
C ALA A 352 7.21 4.84 1.53
N ALA A 353 5.89 4.79 1.39
CA ALA A 353 5.21 4.33 0.18
C ALA A 353 5.57 5.18 -1.03
N VAL A 354 5.47 6.51 -0.92
CA VAL A 354 5.78 7.42 -2.03
C VAL A 354 7.26 7.40 -2.40
N ARG A 355 8.17 7.34 -1.44
CA ARG A 355 9.61 7.24 -1.73
C ARG A 355 9.98 5.93 -2.41
N LEU A 356 9.34 4.81 -2.02
CA LEU A 356 9.53 3.55 -2.72
C LEU A 356 8.96 3.62 -4.15
N SER A 357 7.82 4.27 -4.36
CA SER A 357 7.25 4.48 -5.71
C SER A 357 8.20 5.19 -6.67
N GLU A 358 8.95 6.20 -6.21
CA GLU A 358 9.90 6.97 -7.04
C GLU A 358 11.03 6.10 -7.64
N THR A 359 11.34 4.99 -6.98
CA THR A 359 12.45 4.08 -7.32
C THR A 359 11.96 2.69 -7.73
N TRP A 360 10.65 2.54 -7.91
CA TRP A 360 10.05 1.27 -8.29
C TRP A 360 10.15 1.06 -9.81
N GLU A 361 10.85 0.01 -10.21
CA GLU A 361 11.07 -0.33 -11.63
C GLU A 361 10.05 -1.32 -12.19
N GLY A 362 9.29 -1.99 -11.31
CA GLY A 362 8.29 -2.97 -11.70
C GLY A 362 7.07 -2.33 -12.38
N GLN A 363 6.45 -3.09 -13.27
CA GLN A 363 5.14 -2.76 -13.85
C GLN A 363 4.24 -4.00 -13.80
N ASN A 364 3.82 -4.36 -12.60
CA ASN A 364 2.99 -5.52 -12.32
C ASN A 364 1.51 -5.19 -12.52
N THR A 365 0.93 -5.75 -13.58
CA THR A 365 -0.43 -5.50 -14.05
C THR A 365 -1.18 -6.82 -14.18
N TYR A 366 -2.42 -6.78 -14.68
CA TYR A 366 -3.16 -8.00 -14.99
C TYR A 366 -2.53 -8.75 -16.17
N ALA A 367 -1.90 -8.04 -17.11
CA ALA A 367 -1.36 -8.62 -18.34
C ALA A 367 -0.17 -9.58 -18.09
N ASN A 368 0.57 -9.37 -17.01
CA ASN A 368 1.69 -10.21 -16.56
C ASN A 368 1.42 -10.90 -15.23
N LEU A 369 0.16 -11.10 -14.87
CA LEU A 369 -0.24 -11.86 -13.69
C LEU A 369 -0.02 -13.36 -13.91
N ALA A 370 0.89 -13.95 -13.13
CA ALA A 370 1.09 -15.39 -13.11
C ALA A 370 0.09 -16.04 -12.15
N THR A 371 -0.46 -17.18 -12.56
CA THR A 371 -1.39 -17.95 -11.72
C THR A 371 -1.06 -19.44 -11.74
N ALA A 372 -1.27 -20.10 -10.60
CA ALA A 372 -1.20 -21.54 -10.46
C ALA A 372 -2.34 -22.02 -9.57
N GLU A 373 -2.87 -23.21 -9.84
CA GLU A 373 -3.92 -23.82 -9.03
C GLU A 373 -3.59 -25.28 -8.70
N SER A 374 -4.08 -25.75 -7.56
CA SER A 374 -3.98 -27.16 -7.17
C SER A 374 -5.16 -27.55 -6.29
N SER A 375 -5.62 -28.79 -6.39
CA SER A 375 -6.76 -29.29 -5.62
C SER A 375 -6.54 -30.70 -5.08
N VAL A 376 -7.29 -31.04 -4.03
CA VAL A 376 -7.25 -32.37 -3.43
C VAL A 376 -8.61 -32.81 -2.89
N GLU A 377 -8.96 -34.06 -3.18
CA GLU A 377 -10.11 -34.75 -2.59
C GLU A 377 -9.78 -35.22 -1.17
N VAL A 378 -10.69 -34.99 -0.24
CA VAL A 378 -10.54 -35.29 1.19
C VAL A 378 -11.60 -36.28 1.66
N GLY A 379 -12.88 -35.93 1.49
CA GLY A 379 -14.03 -36.77 1.88
C GLY A 379 -14.07 -37.14 3.37
N GLN A 380 -13.72 -36.21 4.27
CA GLN A 380 -13.68 -36.46 5.71
C GLN A 380 -14.68 -35.61 6.48
N THR A 381 -15.40 -36.26 7.40
CA THR A 381 -16.26 -35.58 8.38
C THR A 381 -15.41 -34.71 9.31
N ILE A 382 -15.87 -33.49 9.53
CA ILE A 382 -15.22 -32.53 10.42
C ILE A 382 -15.54 -32.93 11.87
N PRO A 383 -14.52 -33.12 12.75
CA PRO A 383 -14.76 -33.48 14.15
C PRO A 383 -15.51 -32.38 14.92
N ASP A 384 -16.65 -32.74 15.53
CA ASP A 384 -17.50 -31.85 16.34
C ASP A 384 -16.85 -31.51 17.70
N GLY A 385 -16.52 -30.24 17.89
CA GLY A 385 -16.04 -29.64 19.13
C GLY A 385 -14.59 -29.91 19.55
N GLN A 386 -13.93 -30.95 19.05
CA GLN A 386 -12.52 -31.26 19.33
C GLN A 386 -11.83 -31.97 18.15
N GLY A 387 -10.67 -31.45 17.74
CA GLY A 387 -9.86 -32.00 16.65
C GLY A 387 -10.01 -31.22 15.36
N TYR A 388 -9.44 -31.76 14.28
CA TYR A 388 -9.47 -31.15 12.95
C TYR A 388 -9.35 -32.21 11.87
N VAL A 389 -9.87 -31.90 10.68
CA VAL A 389 -9.42 -32.52 9.43
C VAL A 389 -8.11 -31.86 9.03
N THR A 390 -7.09 -32.67 8.72
CA THR A 390 -5.84 -32.21 8.10
C THR A 390 -5.75 -32.73 6.68
N SER A 391 -5.50 -31.84 5.74
CA SER A 391 -5.28 -32.17 4.33
C SER A 391 -4.07 -31.40 3.79
N SER A 392 -3.39 -31.93 2.78
CA SER A 392 -2.21 -31.27 2.21
C SER A 392 -2.14 -31.43 0.70
N ILE A 393 -1.61 -30.40 0.05
CA ILE A 393 -1.35 -30.34 -1.39
C ILE A 393 0.15 -30.15 -1.57
N ALA A 394 0.75 -30.95 -2.45
CA ALA A 394 2.12 -30.74 -2.91
C ALA A 394 2.08 -29.95 -4.21
N VAL A 395 2.38 -28.66 -4.13
CA VAL A 395 2.46 -27.71 -5.26
C VAL A 395 3.84 -27.82 -5.90
N ILE A 396 3.89 -27.94 -7.22
CA ILE A 396 5.14 -28.10 -7.97
C ILE A 396 5.51 -26.88 -8.80
N GLU A 397 4.49 -26.08 -9.14
CA GLU A 397 4.59 -24.77 -9.75
C GLU A 397 5.32 -23.81 -8.81
N ASP A 398 6.01 -22.86 -9.40
CA ASP A 398 6.97 -21.99 -8.74
C ASP A 398 6.54 -20.55 -9.03
N ILE A 399 5.77 -19.99 -8.10
CA ILE A 399 5.17 -18.64 -8.19
C ILE A 399 5.70 -17.85 -7.00
N ASP A 400 6.18 -16.64 -7.24
CA ASP A 400 6.39 -15.64 -6.19
C ASP A 400 5.02 -15.07 -5.81
N VAL A 401 4.53 -15.47 -4.64
CA VAL A 401 3.14 -15.30 -4.24
C VAL A 401 2.86 -13.85 -3.85
N GLU A 402 1.77 -13.29 -4.38
CA GLU A 402 1.19 -12.02 -3.92
C GLU A 402 -0.11 -12.28 -3.15
N ARG A 403 -0.97 -13.16 -3.67
CA ARG A 403 -2.25 -13.54 -3.04
C ARG A 403 -2.48 -15.03 -3.11
N VAL A 404 -3.14 -15.56 -2.08
CA VAL A 404 -3.66 -16.93 -2.03
C VAL A 404 -5.17 -16.89 -1.89
N VAL A 405 -5.87 -17.68 -2.69
CA VAL A 405 -7.31 -17.92 -2.55
C VAL A 405 -7.55 -19.41 -2.33
N VAL A 406 -8.35 -19.76 -1.33
CA VAL A 406 -8.72 -21.14 -1.02
C VAL A 406 -10.22 -21.33 -1.23
N SER A 407 -10.59 -22.23 -2.13
CA SER A 407 -11.98 -22.61 -2.42
C SER A 407 -12.32 -23.97 -1.80
N PHE A 408 -13.55 -24.10 -1.31
CA PHE A 408 -13.99 -25.29 -0.56
C PHE A 408 -15.20 -25.95 -1.20
N ASP A 409 -15.13 -27.26 -1.44
CA ASP A 409 -16.32 -28.12 -1.50
C ASP A 409 -16.51 -28.70 -0.10
N MET A 410 -17.39 -28.07 0.67
CA MET A 410 -17.64 -28.39 2.05
C MET A 410 -19.12 -28.20 2.36
N GLU A 411 -19.67 -29.10 3.17
CA GLU A 411 -20.99 -28.93 3.78
C GLU A 411 -20.78 -28.76 5.28
N HIS A 412 -21.41 -27.75 5.90
CA HIS A 412 -21.47 -27.62 7.36
C HIS A 412 -22.79 -26.98 7.77
N GLU A 413 -23.40 -27.45 8.84
CA GLU A 413 -24.68 -26.92 9.34
C GLU A 413 -24.52 -25.52 9.99
N SER A 414 -23.29 -25.13 10.35
CA SER A 414 -22.97 -23.86 11.03
C SER A 414 -21.57 -23.35 10.71
N SER A 415 -21.46 -22.34 9.83
CA SER A 415 -20.18 -21.72 9.45
C SER A 415 -19.52 -20.96 10.58
N SER A 416 -20.31 -20.40 11.51
CA SER A 416 -19.81 -19.69 12.68
C SER A 416 -19.07 -20.59 13.67
N ASP A 417 -19.18 -21.91 13.55
CA ASP A 417 -18.47 -22.84 14.42
C ASP A 417 -17.08 -23.21 13.87
N LEU A 418 -16.83 -22.90 12.60
CA LEU A 418 -15.63 -23.32 11.89
C LEU A 418 -14.41 -22.47 12.21
N ARG A 419 -13.28 -23.14 12.33
CA ARG A 419 -11.94 -22.56 12.36
C ARG A 419 -11.12 -23.17 11.24
N ILE A 420 -10.57 -22.34 10.36
CA ILE A 420 -9.88 -22.76 9.13
C ILE A 420 -8.49 -22.12 9.11
N LEU A 421 -7.45 -22.95 9.11
CA LEU A 421 -6.05 -22.53 9.10
C LEU A 421 -5.34 -23.12 7.87
N LEU A 422 -4.67 -22.27 7.11
CA LEU A 422 -3.75 -22.65 6.04
C LEU A 422 -2.31 -22.43 6.51
N VAL A 423 -1.42 -23.38 6.22
CA VAL A 423 0.02 -23.28 6.51
C VAL A 423 0.80 -23.44 5.21
N SER A 424 1.68 -22.48 4.93
CA SER A 424 2.55 -22.49 3.74
C SER A 424 3.77 -23.40 3.92
N PRO A 425 4.49 -23.74 2.83
CA PRO A 425 5.72 -24.54 2.90
C PRO A 425 6.82 -23.92 3.78
N SER A 426 6.86 -22.59 3.85
CA SER A 426 7.82 -21.84 4.69
C SER A 426 7.42 -21.83 6.17
N GLY A 427 6.18 -22.20 6.49
CA GLY A 427 5.63 -22.27 7.84
C GLY A 427 4.73 -21.10 8.23
N THR A 428 4.40 -20.18 7.31
CA THR A 428 3.48 -19.08 7.59
C THR A 428 2.05 -19.57 7.78
N GLU A 429 1.44 -19.14 8.88
CA GLU A 429 0.09 -19.52 9.29
C GLU A 429 -0.93 -18.44 8.91
N SER A 430 -1.91 -18.79 8.08
CA SER A 430 -3.06 -17.97 7.71
C SER A 430 -4.34 -18.53 8.33
N LEU A 431 -4.79 -17.97 9.44
CA LEU A 431 -6.07 -18.31 10.06
C LEU A 431 -7.21 -17.67 9.26
N LEU A 432 -7.57 -18.31 8.15
CA LEU A 432 -8.53 -17.82 7.14
C LEU A 432 -9.93 -17.55 7.72
N LEU A 433 -10.34 -18.30 8.74
CA LEU A 433 -11.60 -18.09 9.46
C LEU A 433 -11.44 -18.53 10.92
N ASP A 434 -11.99 -17.76 11.86
CA ASP A 434 -11.89 -18.04 13.30
C ASP A 434 -13.22 -17.90 14.03
N GLN A 435 -14.10 -18.90 13.88
CA GLN A 435 -15.44 -18.93 14.48
C GLN A 435 -16.24 -17.65 14.20
N ALA A 436 -15.97 -17.03 13.05
CA ALA A 436 -16.48 -15.73 12.68
C ALA A 436 -17.40 -15.90 11.47
N TRP A 437 -18.65 -15.46 11.61
CA TRP A 437 -19.60 -15.49 10.50
C TRP A 437 -20.70 -14.44 10.71
N PRO A 438 -21.14 -13.72 9.65
CA PRO A 438 -22.13 -12.65 9.79
C PRO A 438 -23.45 -13.12 10.41
N THR A 439 -23.88 -14.35 10.09
CA THR A 439 -25.09 -14.96 10.64
C THR A 439 -24.75 -16.20 11.46
N LYS A 440 -24.97 -16.13 12.78
CA LYS A 440 -24.76 -17.27 13.67
C LYS A 440 -25.58 -18.49 13.23
N ASN A 441 -24.94 -19.66 13.24
CA ASN A 441 -25.53 -20.95 12.86
C ASN A 441 -26.09 -21.00 11.42
N ALA A 442 -25.63 -20.12 10.52
CA ALA A 442 -25.91 -20.27 9.09
C ALA A 442 -25.08 -21.40 8.50
N ALA A 443 -25.64 -22.17 7.59
CA ALA A 443 -24.91 -23.23 6.89
C ALA A 443 -23.76 -22.66 6.03
N TRP A 444 -22.77 -23.50 5.73
CA TRP A 444 -21.69 -23.16 4.81
C TRP A 444 -22.24 -22.80 3.42
N PRO A 445 -21.86 -21.64 2.84
CA PRO A 445 -22.30 -21.28 1.49
C PRO A 445 -21.71 -22.19 0.43
N VAL A 446 -22.48 -22.41 -0.63
CA VAL A 446 -21.98 -23.04 -1.85
C VAL A 446 -20.91 -22.13 -2.47
N ASP A 447 -19.86 -22.73 -3.05
CA ASP A 447 -18.77 -22.03 -3.76
C ASP A 447 -18.05 -20.96 -2.92
N MET A 448 -17.96 -21.17 -1.61
CA MET A 448 -17.24 -20.26 -0.71
C MET A 448 -15.73 -20.34 -0.94
N SER A 449 -15.08 -19.17 -0.96
CA SER A 449 -13.63 -19.03 -0.91
C SER A 449 -13.18 -18.08 0.21
N LEU A 450 -11.93 -18.23 0.66
CA LEU A 450 -11.29 -17.33 1.61
C LEU A 450 -9.93 -16.94 1.04
N SER A 451 -9.44 -15.73 1.33
CA SER A 451 -8.19 -15.24 0.76
C SER A 451 -7.18 -14.84 1.84
N SER A 452 -5.90 -14.85 1.48
CA SER A 452 -4.81 -14.38 2.34
C SER A 452 -3.82 -13.53 1.54
N THR A 453 -3.44 -12.41 2.14
CA THR A 453 -2.32 -11.55 1.72
C THR A 453 -1.00 -11.96 2.39
N PHE A 454 -1.04 -12.79 3.45
CA PHE A 454 0.10 -12.99 4.36
C PHE A 454 1.33 -13.64 3.72
N HIS A 455 1.14 -14.24 2.54
CA HIS A 455 2.15 -15.01 1.85
C HIS A 455 2.91 -14.20 0.79
N LEU A 456 2.78 -12.85 0.79
CA LEU A 456 3.52 -11.98 -0.12
C LEU A 456 5.02 -12.29 -0.08
N GLY A 457 5.62 -12.56 -1.24
CA GLY A 457 7.04 -12.88 -1.37
C GLY A 457 7.42 -14.34 -1.10
N GLU A 458 6.48 -15.17 -0.64
CA GLU A 458 6.76 -16.59 -0.46
C GLU A 458 6.71 -17.34 -1.79
N ASN A 459 7.50 -18.40 -1.88
CA ASN A 459 7.42 -19.31 -3.01
C ASN A 459 6.24 -20.29 -2.84
N SER A 460 5.40 -20.43 -3.86
CA SER A 460 4.24 -21.35 -3.84
C SER A 460 4.62 -22.83 -3.79
N LYS A 461 5.83 -23.19 -4.23
CA LYS A 461 6.29 -24.58 -4.35
C LYS A 461 6.53 -25.22 -2.99
N GLY A 462 5.96 -26.40 -2.81
CA GLY A 462 6.14 -27.18 -1.60
C GLY A 462 4.82 -27.74 -1.08
N THR A 463 4.78 -28.07 0.22
CA THR A 463 3.59 -28.65 0.84
C THR A 463 2.78 -27.58 1.56
N TRP A 464 1.56 -27.34 1.08
CA TRP A 464 0.56 -26.53 1.76
C TRP A 464 -0.35 -27.42 2.58
N THR A 465 -0.63 -27.04 3.83
CA THR A 465 -1.45 -27.84 4.75
C THR A 465 -2.66 -27.04 5.23
N LEU A 466 -3.85 -27.62 5.07
CA LEU A 466 -5.12 -27.08 5.54
C LEU A 466 -5.58 -27.83 6.80
N TYR A 467 -6.01 -27.08 7.80
CA TYR A 467 -6.68 -27.56 9.00
C TYR A 467 -8.09 -26.99 9.07
N VAL A 468 -9.10 -27.87 9.17
CA VAL A 468 -10.50 -27.47 9.35
C VAL A 468 -11.03 -28.08 10.63
N ALA A 469 -11.46 -27.24 11.57
CA ALA A 469 -12.04 -27.64 12.84
C ALA A 469 -13.47 -27.11 12.95
N ASP A 470 -14.37 -27.93 13.49
CA ASP A 470 -15.56 -27.45 14.15
C ASP A 470 -15.22 -27.26 15.63
N ALA A 471 -15.14 -26.01 16.05
CA ALA A 471 -14.68 -25.65 17.37
C ALA A 471 -15.82 -25.56 18.41
N GLN A 472 -17.07 -25.86 18.05
CA GLN A 472 -18.19 -25.92 18.99
C GLN A 472 -18.81 -27.32 19.04
N GLY A 473 -18.75 -27.98 20.21
CA GLY A 473 -19.32 -29.31 20.44
C GLY A 473 -20.85 -29.34 20.52
N ASN A 474 -21.56 -28.80 19.53
CA ASN A 474 -23.00 -28.55 19.55
C ASN A 474 -23.81 -29.53 18.68
N ASN A 475 -23.15 -30.50 18.03
CA ASN A 475 -23.72 -31.46 17.07
C ASN A 475 -24.24 -30.84 15.76
N LEU A 476 -23.78 -29.64 15.40
CA LEU A 476 -23.96 -29.09 14.05
C LEU A 476 -22.75 -29.50 13.24
N THR A 477 -22.93 -30.43 12.32
CA THR A 477 -21.80 -31.16 11.72
C THR A 477 -21.60 -30.85 10.24
N GLY A 478 -20.48 -31.34 9.69
CA GLY A 478 -20.19 -31.19 8.28
C GLY A 478 -19.08 -32.10 7.78
N THR A 479 -18.79 -31.99 6.48
CA THR A 479 -17.78 -32.78 5.78
C THR A 479 -16.98 -31.88 4.85
N LEU A 480 -15.65 -31.98 4.90
CA LEU A 480 -14.77 -31.42 3.89
C LEU A 480 -14.64 -32.45 2.75
N ASN A 481 -15.24 -32.15 1.60
CA ASN A 481 -15.22 -33.03 0.43
C ASN A 481 -13.92 -32.83 -0.34
N SER A 482 -13.61 -31.61 -0.73
CA SER A 482 -12.36 -31.22 -1.40
C SER A 482 -12.02 -29.76 -1.11
N TRP A 483 -10.78 -29.37 -1.41
CA TRP A 483 -10.39 -27.97 -1.44
C TRP A 483 -9.41 -27.71 -2.57
N LYS A 484 -9.41 -26.45 -3.02
CA LYS A 484 -8.52 -25.92 -4.06
C LYS A 484 -7.79 -24.71 -3.51
N ILE A 485 -6.54 -24.55 -3.91
CA ILE A 485 -5.72 -23.36 -3.66
C ILE A 485 -5.32 -22.75 -5.00
N ASP A 486 -5.51 -21.44 -5.12
CA ASP A 486 -5.14 -20.59 -6.24
C ASP A 486 -4.09 -19.59 -5.77
N PHE A 487 -2.99 -19.51 -6.52
CA PHE A 487 -1.91 -18.56 -6.33
C PHE A 487 -1.97 -17.48 -7.40
N TYR A 488 -1.78 -16.24 -6.98
CA TYR A 488 -1.66 -15.07 -7.84
C TYR A 488 -0.34 -14.39 -7.50
N GLY A 489 0.45 -14.05 -8.51
CA GLY A 489 1.72 -13.38 -8.28
C GLY A 489 2.57 -13.23 -9.52
N LYS A 490 3.88 -13.30 -9.33
CA LYS A 490 4.89 -13.19 -10.39
C LYS A 490 5.43 -14.57 -10.73
N GLU A 491 5.88 -14.75 -11.96
CA GLU A 491 6.75 -15.88 -12.28
C GLU A 491 8.00 -15.77 -11.39
N ALA A 492 8.41 -16.87 -10.77
CA ALA A 492 9.60 -16.86 -9.93
C ALA A 492 10.83 -16.47 -10.78
N SER A 493 11.61 -15.51 -10.28
CA SER A 493 12.90 -15.09 -10.83
C SER A 493 14.00 -15.31 -9.79
N ASP A 494 15.24 -15.37 -10.27
CA ASP A 494 16.40 -15.24 -9.40
C ASP A 494 16.65 -13.75 -9.06
N ASP A 495 16.09 -12.80 -9.86
CA ASP A 495 16.19 -11.36 -9.61
C ASP A 495 15.40 -10.96 -8.36
N SER A 496 16.07 -10.35 -7.38
CA SER A 496 15.50 -10.01 -6.08
C SER A 496 15.48 -8.50 -5.82
N LEU A 497 14.38 -8.02 -5.22
CA LEU A 497 14.24 -6.65 -4.73
C LEU A 497 14.28 -6.63 -3.20
N TYR A 498 15.38 -6.16 -2.63
CA TYR A 498 15.59 -6.03 -1.19
C TYR A 498 15.18 -4.64 -0.69
N VAL A 499 13.95 -4.52 -0.17
CA VAL A 499 13.42 -3.26 0.38
C VAL A 499 13.74 -3.08 1.87
N TYR A 500 14.18 -1.87 2.22
CA TYR A 500 14.42 -1.44 3.59
C TYR A 500 13.58 -0.23 3.96
N THR A 501 13.05 -0.26 5.19
CA THR A 501 12.27 0.83 5.78
C THR A 501 12.87 1.19 7.14
N ASN A 502 12.35 2.25 7.78
CA ASN A 502 12.72 2.62 9.15
C ASN A 502 12.38 1.55 10.21
N GLU A 503 11.70 0.44 9.85
CA GLU A 503 11.49 -0.68 10.77
C GLU A 503 12.69 -1.64 10.85
N TYR A 504 13.68 -1.50 9.96
CA TYR A 504 14.79 -2.44 9.86
C TYR A 504 15.54 -2.63 11.17
N SER A 505 15.73 -1.56 11.93
CA SER A 505 16.37 -1.62 13.25
C SER A 505 15.64 -2.57 14.23
N GLY A 506 14.30 -2.53 14.25
CA GLY A 506 13.48 -3.43 15.07
C GLY A 506 13.51 -4.88 14.55
N MET A 507 13.43 -5.05 13.23
CA MET A 507 13.48 -6.36 12.59
C MET A 507 14.83 -7.06 12.79
N ALA A 508 15.93 -6.36 12.59
CA ALA A 508 17.28 -6.89 12.82
C ALA A 508 17.56 -7.18 14.31
N ALA A 509 16.94 -6.43 15.23
CA ALA A 509 17.06 -6.72 16.66
C ALA A 509 16.35 -8.03 17.05
N SER A 510 15.22 -8.34 16.41
CA SER A 510 14.47 -9.58 16.64
C SER A 510 15.07 -10.79 15.89
N ASP A 511 15.56 -10.58 14.68
CA ASP A 511 16.25 -11.57 13.87
C ASP A 511 17.58 -11.01 13.32
N PRO A 512 18.70 -11.21 14.03
CA PRO A 512 20.01 -10.75 13.60
C PRO A 512 20.50 -11.31 12.26
N ALA A 513 19.90 -12.41 11.75
CA ALA A 513 20.26 -12.94 10.45
C ALA A 513 19.93 -11.95 9.31
N ARG A 514 18.98 -11.04 9.52
CA ARG A 514 18.60 -9.97 8.58
C ARG A 514 19.70 -8.92 8.35
N THR A 515 20.76 -8.92 9.17
CA THR A 515 21.93 -8.05 8.97
C THR A 515 22.89 -8.57 7.91
N ILE A 516 22.65 -9.76 7.37
CA ILE A 516 23.48 -10.40 6.36
C ILE A 516 22.64 -10.65 5.11
N LEU A 517 23.01 -10.03 4.00
CA LEU A 517 22.39 -10.25 2.69
C LEU A 517 23.17 -11.32 1.91
N LEU A 518 22.50 -12.36 1.44
CA LEU A 518 23.07 -13.40 0.58
C LEU A 518 22.19 -13.61 -0.64
N ASP A 519 22.71 -13.19 -1.80
CA ASP A 519 22.11 -13.48 -3.10
C ASP A 519 23.18 -13.77 -4.15
N THR A 520 23.14 -14.93 -4.79
CA THR A 520 24.26 -15.40 -5.62
C THR A 520 23.99 -15.33 -7.12
N SER A 521 22.81 -14.86 -7.53
CA SER A 521 22.38 -14.88 -8.92
C SER A 521 21.16 -14.01 -9.12
N GLY A 522 21.11 -13.30 -10.23
CA GLY A 522 20.01 -12.40 -10.54
C GLY A 522 20.57 -11.06 -10.99
N ASP A 523 19.66 -10.15 -11.35
CA ASP A 523 19.88 -8.70 -11.34
C ASP A 523 19.19 -8.17 -10.09
N ASP A 524 19.98 -7.92 -9.04
CA ASP A 524 19.49 -7.70 -7.68
C ASP A 524 19.53 -6.22 -7.30
N VAL A 525 18.50 -5.79 -6.57
CA VAL A 525 18.29 -4.41 -6.15
C VAL A 525 18.30 -4.31 -4.63
N VAL A 526 19.12 -3.43 -4.09
CA VAL A 526 18.99 -2.95 -2.70
C VAL A 526 18.31 -1.59 -2.71
N ASN A 527 17.07 -1.53 -2.24
CA ASN A 527 16.27 -0.31 -2.20
C ASN A 527 16.06 0.16 -0.76
N VAL A 528 16.73 1.24 -0.39
CA VAL A 528 16.60 1.91 0.90
C VAL A 528 15.88 3.26 0.78
N ALA A 529 15.17 3.52 -0.33
CA ALA A 529 14.47 4.79 -0.56
C ALA A 529 13.42 5.12 0.51
N ALA A 530 12.82 4.09 1.10
CA ALA A 530 11.87 4.22 2.20
C ALA A 530 12.52 4.47 3.59
N VAL A 531 13.83 4.69 3.65
CA VAL A 531 14.57 5.06 4.86
C VAL A 531 14.79 6.57 4.88
N SER A 532 14.29 7.21 5.93
CA SER A 532 14.38 8.67 6.08
C SER A 532 15.70 9.18 6.67
N SER A 533 16.55 8.29 7.19
CA SER A 533 17.84 8.61 7.79
C SER A 533 19.00 8.24 6.86
N GLY A 534 20.15 8.88 7.05
CA GLY A 534 21.35 8.59 6.25
C GLY A 534 21.80 7.13 6.37
N SER A 535 21.95 6.50 5.22
CA SER A 535 22.30 5.11 5.02
C SER A 535 23.67 4.99 4.36
N VAL A 536 24.38 3.90 4.65
CA VAL A 536 25.63 3.52 4.01
C VAL A 536 25.46 2.12 3.43
N VAL A 537 25.33 2.02 2.12
CA VAL A 537 25.24 0.73 1.42
C VAL A 537 26.57 0.46 0.75
N ASN A 538 27.18 -0.69 1.08
CA ASN A 538 28.49 -1.07 0.56
C ASN A 538 28.41 -2.45 -0.07
N LEU A 539 28.59 -2.50 -1.39
CA LEU A 539 28.46 -3.72 -2.17
C LEU A 539 29.67 -4.65 -2.05
N THR A 540 30.79 -4.18 -1.47
CA THR A 540 31.97 -5.03 -1.25
C THR A 540 31.69 -6.08 -0.16
N PRO A 541 31.69 -7.39 -0.48
CA PRO A 541 31.34 -8.44 0.48
C PRO A 541 32.17 -8.42 1.77
N GLY A 542 31.50 -8.59 2.90
CA GLY A 542 32.10 -8.58 4.24
C GLY A 542 32.43 -7.18 4.79
N THR A 543 32.10 -6.12 4.05
CA THR A 543 32.23 -4.73 4.52
C THR A 543 30.97 -4.30 5.25
N LEU A 544 31.12 -3.48 6.28
CA LEU A 544 30.00 -2.96 7.06
C LEU A 544 29.34 -1.79 6.33
N GLY A 545 28.07 -1.95 5.98
CA GLY A 545 27.11 -0.88 5.73
C GLY A 545 26.23 -0.60 6.95
N LEU A 546 25.48 0.49 6.91
CA LEU A 546 24.53 0.91 7.94
C LEU A 546 23.26 1.44 7.28
N VAL A 547 22.13 0.75 7.41
CA VAL A 547 20.83 1.24 6.95
C VAL A 547 20.00 1.57 8.18
N ASP A 548 19.48 2.80 8.29
CA ASP A 548 18.82 3.30 9.50
C ASP A 548 19.64 3.06 10.79
N GLY A 549 20.96 3.30 10.72
CA GLY A 549 21.90 3.02 11.81
C GLY A 549 22.10 1.55 12.16
N THR A 550 21.54 0.63 11.37
CA THR A 550 21.53 -0.82 11.60
C THR A 550 22.49 -1.53 10.64
N PRO A 551 23.32 -2.48 11.10
CA PRO A 551 24.28 -3.17 10.24
C PRO A 551 23.64 -3.88 9.05
N LEU A 552 24.18 -3.63 7.86
CA LEU A 552 23.94 -4.42 6.65
C LEU A 552 25.28 -4.88 6.09
N VAL A 553 25.44 -6.18 5.89
CA VAL A 553 26.67 -6.79 5.36
C VAL A 553 26.32 -7.76 4.25
N LEU A 554 26.91 -7.59 3.07
CA LEU A 554 26.80 -8.57 2.00
C LEU A 554 27.70 -9.78 2.29
N ALA A 555 27.14 -10.98 2.19
CA ALA A 555 27.85 -12.23 2.33
C ALA A 555 28.80 -12.48 1.15
N ALA A 556 29.76 -13.38 1.33
CA ALA A 556 30.69 -13.74 0.26
C ALA A 556 29.95 -14.43 -0.89
N GLY A 557 30.14 -13.91 -2.10
CA GLY A 557 29.44 -14.38 -3.29
C GLY A 557 28.14 -13.65 -3.57
N THR A 558 27.76 -12.66 -2.73
CA THR A 558 26.63 -11.80 -3.04
C THR A 558 26.95 -10.89 -4.22
N ALA A 559 26.02 -10.79 -5.17
CA ALA A 559 26.03 -9.80 -6.25
C ALA A 559 24.80 -8.89 -6.10
N VAL A 560 25.00 -7.59 -6.28
CA VAL A 560 23.92 -6.59 -6.30
C VAL A 560 24.33 -5.58 -7.36
N GLU A 561 23.43 -5.30 -8.29
CA GLU A 561 23.70 -4.45 -9.44
C GLU A 561 23.22 -3.03 -9.17
N THR A 562 22.13 -2.88 -8.42
CA THR A 562 21.42 -1.61 -8.27
C THR A 562 21.21 -1.23 -6.80
N VAL A 563 21.48 0.04 -6.47
CA VAL A 563 21.21 0.61 -5.15
C VAL A 563 20.42 1.91 -5.27
N TYR A 564 19.28 1.95 -4.59
CA TYR A 564 18.45 3.14 -4.44
C TYR A 564 18.49 3.65 -3.01
N ALA A 565 18.85 4.92 -2.83
CA ALA A 565 18.88 5.59 -1.54
C ALA A 565 17.75 6.63 -1.38
N GLY A 566 17.65 7.22 -0.19
CA GLY A 566 16.42 7.81 0.33
C GLY A 566 16.48 9.33 0.51
N ASP A 567 15.99 9.78 1.66
CA ASP A 567 15.95 11.21 2.01
C ASP A 567 17.18 11.67 2.83
N GLY A 568 18.04 10.74 3.22
CA GLY A 568 19.17 10.97 4.11
C GLY A 568 20.42 11.44 3.37
N ASP A 569 21.43 11.93 4.10
CA ASP A 569 22.76 12.09 3.51
C ASP A 569 23.41 10.69 3.39
N ASP A 570 23.34 10.09 2.20
CA ASP A 570 23.62 8.68 1.96
C ASP A 570 25.05 8.44 1.44
N GLY A 571 25.58 7.25 1.70
CA GLY A 571 26.90 6.80 1.26
C GLY A 571 26.83 5.50 0.49
N LEU A 572 27.00 5.54 -0.82
CA LEU A 572 26.88 4.39 -1.71
C LEU A 572 28.24 3.98 -2.25
N VAL A 573 28.59 2.71 -2.09
CA VAL A 573 29.86 2.15 -2.55
C VAL A 573 29.58 0.90 -3.37
N GLY A 574 29.83 0.98 -4.68
CA GLY A 574 29.78 -0.16 -5.59
C GLY A 574 30.98 -1.10 -5.43
N ASP A 575 31.07 -2.10 -6.31
CA ASP A 575 32.07 -3.15 -6.25
C ASP A 575 33.03 -3.15 -7.45
N VAL A 576 33.17 -4.29 -8.13
CA VAL A 576 34.02 -4.45 -9.32
C VAL A 576 33.22 -4.68 -10.60
N ALA A 577 31.90 -4.80 -10.46
CA ALA A 577 30.94 -4.92 -11.56
C ALA A 577 30.43 -3.54 -11.96
N ASP A 578 29.64 -3.51 -13.03
CA ASP A 578 28.98 -2.29 -13.48
C ASP A 578 27.75 -2.06 -12.60
N ASN A 579 27.77 -1.06 -11.72
CA ASN A 579 26.68 -0.79 -10.77
C ASN A 579 25.85 0.44 -11.16
N TYR A 580 24.58 0.45 -10.75
CA TYR A 580 23.73 1.64 -10.74
C TYR A 580 23.51 2.13 -9.30
N LEU A 581 23.99 3.34 -8.97
CA LEU A 581 23.87 3.93 -7.64
C LEU A 581 23.06 5.24 -7.73
N PHE A 582 21.94 5.29 -7.02
CA PHE A 582 21.06 6.47 -6.94
C PHE A 582 20.99 7.04 -5.52
N GLY A 583 21.42 8.29 -5.34
CA GLY A 583 21.49 8.98 -4.04
C GLY A 583 20.15 9.48 -3.50
N GLY A 584 19.24 9.91 -4.37
CA GLY A 584 17.91 10.37 -3.95
C GLY A 584 17.87 11.84 -3.54
N ARG A 585 17.49 12.13 -2.29
CA ARG A 585 17.55 13.47 -1.70
C ARG A 585 18.56 13.41 -0.56
N GLY A 586 19.33 14.49 -0.36
CA GLY A 586 20.37 14.49 0.66
C GLY A 586 21.63 15.14 0.13
N ASN A 587 22.74 15.08 0.83
CA ASN A 587 24.05 15.35 0.24
C ASN A 587 24.81 14.05 0.19
N ASP A 588 24.75 13.38 -0.96
CA ASP A 588 25.14 11.98 -1.05
C ASP A 588 26.59 11.83 -1.50
N ILE A 589 27.19 10.71 -1.09
CA ILE A 589 28.55 10.33 -1.47
C ILE A 589 28.47 9.00 -2.24
N LEU A 590 28.78 9.05 -3.53
CA LEU A 590 28.72 7.91 -4.43
C LEU A 590 30.13 7.51 -4.88
N MET A 591 30.47 6.24 -4.76
CA MET A 591 31.71 5.65 -5.22
C MET A 591 31.38 4.40 -6.05
N GLY A 592 31.52 4.48 -7.37
CA GLY A 592 31.24 3.36 -8.28
C GLY A 592 32.14 2.15 -8.02
N GLY A 593 33.45 2.38 -7.91
CA GLY A 593 34.41 1.31 -7.66
C GLY A 593 35.20 1.01 -8.93
N LEU A 594 35.35 -0.28 -9.28
CA LEU A 594 35.80 -0.65 -10.63
C LEU A 594 34.57 -1.03 -11.46
N GLY A 595 34.60 -0.80 -12.76
CA GLY A 595 33.46 -1.10 -13.62
C GLY A 595 33.07 0.11 -14.44
N ASP A 596 32.10 -0.04 -15.33
CA ASP A 596 31.48 1.07 -16.05
C ASP A 596 30.16 1.42 -15.35
N ASP A 597 30.23 2.28 -14.32
CA ASP A 597 29.12 2.54 -13.39
C ASP A 597 28.17 3.65 -13.86
N VAL A 598 26.97 3.69 -13.28
CA VAL A 598 26.04 4.83 -13.35
C VAL A 598 25.85 5.40 -11.95
N LEU A 599 26.24 6.66 -11.77
CA LEU A 599 26.11 7.38 -10.51
C LEU A 599 25.13 8.53 -10.67
N ASP A 600 23.97 8.46 -10.03
CA ASP A 600 22.95 9.50 -10.06
C ASP A 600 22.78 10.11 -8.66
N GLY A 601 23.14 11.38 -8.50
CA GLY A 601 22.97 12.10 -7.23
C GLY A 601 21.50 12.32 -6.82
N GLY A 602 20.55 12.15 -7.75
CA GLY A 602 19.14 12.40 -7.49
C GLY A 602 18.74 13.88 -7.61
N GLN A 603 17.61 14.24 -7.02
CA GLN A 603 16.88 15.46 -7.41
C GLN A 603 17.21 16.67 -6.53
N LYS A 604 17.70 16.46 -5.31
CA LYS A 604 17.89 17.52 -4.31
C LYS A 604 19.11 17.23 -3.45
N GLY A 605 20.14 18.07 -3.56
CA GLY A 605 21.34 17.82 -2.80
C GLY A 605 22.54 18.63 -3.18
N VAL A 606 23.67 18.28 -2.57
CA VAL A 606 25.01 18.58 -3.07
C VAL A 606 25.79 17.28 -3.10
N ASP A 607 25.71 16.62 -4.25
CA ASP A 607 26.11 15.21 -4.35
C ASP A 607 27.53 15.08 -4.88
N THR A 608 28.26 14.12 -4.31
CA THR A 608 29.69 13.93 -4.53
C THR A 608 29.99 12.56 -5.11
N ALA A 609 30.53 12.51 -6.33
CA ALA A 609 31.16 11.30 -6.86
C ALA A 609 32.65 11.24 -6.45
N VAL A 610 33.10 10.09 -5.97
CA VAL A 610 34.45 9.89 -5.40
C VAL A 610 35.28 8.93 -6.25
N TYR A 611 36.49 9.36 -6.58
CA TYR A 611 37.49 8.64 -7.39
C TYR A 611 38.80 8.49 -6.61
N THR A 612 39.44 7.31 -6.66
CA THR A 612 40.66 7.07 -5.85
C THR A 612 41.95 7.58 -6.49
N GLY A 613 41.96 7.89 -7.79
CA GLY A 613 43.11 8.46 -8.50
C GLY A 613 43.21 9.98 -8.42
N SER A 614 44.28 10.56 -8.99
CA SER A 614 44.40 12.02 -9.10
C SER A 614 43.55 12.53 -10.26
N ARG A 615 43.07 13.78 -10.23
CA ARG A 615 42.22 14.36 -11.29
C ARG A 615 42.80 14.13 -12.69
N LEU A 616 44.12 14.24 -12.87
CA LEU A 616 44.79 14.09 -14.17
C LEU A 616 44.79 12.66 -14.73
N ASP A 617 44.42 11.66 -13.93
CA ASP A 617 44.29 10.27 -14.36
C ASP A 617 42.95 10.01 -15.10
N TYR A 618 42.00 10.95 -15.02
CA TYR A 618 40.65 10.80 -15.57
C TYR A 618 40.35 11.78 -16.70
N GLN A 619 39.68 11.27 -17.72
CA GLN A 619 39.09 12.05 -18.81
C GLN A 619 37.62 12.30 -18.51
N LEU A 620 37.21 13.57 -18.52
CA LEU A 620 35.83 13.98 -18.26
C LEU A 620 35.20 14.47 -19.56
N VAL A 621 34.04 13.93 -19.93
CA VAL A 621 33.28 14.31 -21.12
C VAL A 621 31.85 14.61 -20.72
N ARG A 622 31.39 15.84 -20.94
CA ARG A 622 29.97 16.17 -20.77
C ARG A 622 29.15 15.63 -21.95
N GLN A 623 27.98 15.07 -21.66
CA GLN A 623 26.94 14.69 -22.61
C GLN A 623 25.59 15.15 -22.05
N ASP A 624 25.07 16.25 -22.60
CA ASP A 624 23.86 16.96 -22.17
C ASP A 624 23.88 17.35 -20.68
N ASP A 625 23.08 16.67 -19.87
CA ASP A 625 22.95 16.80 -18.42
C ASP A 625 23.86 15.84 -17.64
N ALA A 626 24.53 14.91 -18.32
CA ALA A 626 25.44 13.95 -17.73
C ALA A 626 26.92 14.28 -17.95
N VAL A 627 27.77 13.72 -17.11
CA VAL A 627 29.24 13.72 -17.24
C VAL A 627 29.73 12.29 -17.29
N THR A 628 30.47 11.93 -18.33
CA THR A 628 31.20 10.66 -18.39
C THR A 628 32.60 10.86 -17.80
N VAL A 629 33.02 10.00 -16.87
CA VAL A 629 34.35 10.00 -16.26
C VAL A 629 35.06 8.70 -16.64
N SER A 630 36.10 8.77 -17.47
CA SER A 630 36.87 7.58 -17.88
C SER A 630 38.28 7.61 -17.28
N GLY A 631 38.72 6.53 -16.63
CA GLY A 631 40.03 6.46 -15.98
C GLY A 631 40.44 5.06 -15.51
N PRO A 632 41.28 4.96 -14.47
CA PRO A 632 41.74 3.69 -13.92
C PRO A 632 40.64 2.79 -13.34
N GLU A 633 39.51 3.39 -12.95
CA GLU A 633 38.37 2.73 -12.34
C GLU A 633 37.34 2.24 -13.37
N GLY A 634 37.38 2.74 -14.60
CA GLY A 634 36.46 2.37 -15.67
C GLY A 634 35.91 3.61 -16.36
N THR A 635 34.69 3.50 -16.92
CA THR A 635 33.98 4.59 -17.59
C THR A 635 32.60 4.80 -16.99
N ASP A 636 32.50 5.76 -16.09
CA ASP A 636 31.27 6.01 -15.34
C ASP A 636 30.43 7.09 -16.01
N LEU A 637 29.11 6.96 -15.90
CA LEU A 637 28.12 7.96 -16.27
C LEU A 637 27.54 8.62 -15.02
N LEU A 638 27.76 9.92 -14.89
CA LEU A 638 27.33 10.71 -13.74
C LEU A 638 26.16 11.59 -14.13
N ARG A 639 25.08 11.53 -13.35
CA ARG A 639 23.92 12.42 -13.43
C ARG A 639 23.71 13.10 -12.08
N ASN A 640 23.26 14.35 -12.12
CA ASN A 640 22.95 15.12 -10.91
C ASN A 640 24.09 15.16 -9.86
N ILE A 641 25.35 15.09 -10.30
CA ILE A 641 26.51 15.22 -9.42
C ILE A 641 27.01 16.66 -9.44
N ASP A 642 27.14 17.26 -8.25
CA ASP A 642 27.64 18.63 -8.09
C ASP A 642 29.15 18.68 -7.91
N VAL A 643 29.72 17.65 -7.28
CA VAL A 643 31.10 17.63 -6.79
C VAL A 643 31.81 16.35 -7.21
N LEU A 644 33.04 16.50 -7.72
CA LEU A 644 33.96 15.38 -7.94
C LEU A 644 35.09 15.45 -6.93
N SER A 645 35.29 14.36 -6.20
CA SER A 645 36.39 14.19 -5.25
C SER A 645 37.43 13.23 -5.83
N PHE A 646 38.65 13.72 -6.04
CA PHE A 646 39.81 12.93 -6.46
C PHE A 646 40.85 12.92 -5.32
N ALA A 647 41.85 12.04 -5.40
CA ALA A 647 42.91 11.94 -4.39
C ALA A 647 43.73 13.24 -4.21
N ASP A 648 43.76 14.12 -5.21
CA ASP A 648 44.51 15.38 -5.21
C ASP A 648 43.65 16.63 -4.95
N GLY A 649 42.32 16.50 -4.86
CA GLY A 649 41.44 17.63 -4.56
C GLY A 649 39.96 17.40 -4.85
N ILE A 650 39.15 18.38 -4.46
CA ILE A 650 37.70 18.42 -4.67
C ILE A 650 37.38 19.52 -5.68
N TYR A 651 36.55 19.20 -6.67
CA TYR A 651 36.23 20.06 -7.79
C TYR A 651 34.72 20.12 -7.97
N ALA A 652 34.15 21.33 -7.97
CA ALA A 652 32.77 21.50 -8.39
C ALA A 652 32.65 21.18 -9.89
N VAL A 653 31.70 20.35 -10.28
CA VAL A 653 31.44 20.00 -11.70
C VAL A 653 31.20 21.27 -12.51
N SER A 654 30.50 22.25 -11.93
CA SER A 654 30.28 23.57 -12.52
C SER A 654 31.56 24.36 -12.82
N ALA A 655 32.61 24.18 -12.03
CA ALA A 655 33.90 24.85 -12.20
C ALA A 655 34.79 24.17 -13.26
N LEU A 656 34.48 22.92 -13.62
CA LEU A 656 35.20 22.15 -14.64
C LEU A 656 34.72 22.48 -16.07
N TYR A 657 33.68 23.30 -16.21
CA TYR A 657 33.25 23.85 -17.49
C TYR A 657 34.24 24.92 -17.98
N ALA A 658 34.84 24.68 -19.15
CA ALA A 658 35.72 25.66 -19.77
C ALA A 658 34.97 26.98 -20.07
N PRO A 659 35.59 28.16 -19.95
CA PRO A 659 34.94 29.42 -20.28
C PRO A 659 34.43 29.43 -21.73
N GLY A 660 33.11 29.53 -21.92
CA GLY A 660 32.46 29.53 -23.24
C GLY A 660 32.00 28.16 -23.75
N PHE A 661 32.14 27.09 -22.97
CA PHE A 661 31.58 25.77 -23.28
C PHE A 661 30.07 25.77 -22.98
N ALA A 662 29.25 25.97 -24.02
CA ALA A 662 27.78 25.95 -23.96
C ALA A 662 27.20 24.88 -24.91
N GLY A 663 27.93 23.77 -25.09
CA GLY A 663 27.55 22.68 -25.99
C GLY A 663 27.05 21.44 -25.24
N ALA A 664 26.19 20.68 -25.89
CA ALA A 664 25.70 19.37 -25.44
C ALA A 664 26.81 18.33 -25.25
N THR A 665 27.95 18.44 -25.95
CA THR A 665 29.03 17.44 -25.84
C THR A 665 30.41 18.07 -25.82
N GLY A 666 31.31 17.55 -24.96
CA GLY A 666 32.75 17.79 -25.08
C GLY A 666 33.58 17.59 -23.81
N ILE A 667 34.90 17.69 -23.98
CA ILE A 667 35.89 17.39 -22.94
C ILE A 667 35.95 18.55 -21.93
N LEU A 668 35.79 18.25 -20.64
CA LEU A 668 35.87 19.21 -19.53
C LEU A 668 37.32 19.55 -19.17
N ALA A 669 37.52 20.70 -18.51
CA ALA A 669 38.86 21.18 -18.18
C ALA A 669 39.59 20.23 -17.23
N SER A 670 40.89 20.04 -17.49
CA SER A 670 41.83 19.27 -16.66
C SER A 670 42.33 20.07 -15.46
#